data_AF-A0A0J9RZF4-F1
#
_entry.id   AF-A0A0J9RZF4-F1
#
_cell.length_a   1.000
_cell.length_b   1.000
_cell.length_c   1.000
_cell.angle_alpha   90.00
_cell.angle_beta   90.00
_cell.angle_gamma   90.00
#
_symmetry.space_group_name_H-M   'P 1'
#
loop_
_entity.id
_entity.type
_entity.pdbx_description
1 polymer ?
#
loop_
_entity_poly.entity_id
_entity_poly.type
_entity_poly.pdbx_seq_one_letter_code
_entity_poly.pdbx_strand_id
1 'polypeptide(L)'
;MGSNGEVLLNFAMNSDSVNTIINSTADFAEIVLDNSLKFNKTVPFQPQDSDVEMVSVRSDAEPDANKSDSKANDKSDAKLDGESILESGAKLQATPEEVFARKGCLKRTMECPAPPNPTPEKRNWSRNLRILISNLYIKSEDRLPGACVSRCLYNTSLCTQRHRCSALPDGPNFSAVQALRTTLHGQHYDTFLDILEMMVMQGVYPGEGVFDRLIDMAMILIAKEISVKELGDIYNKLIRIFFLLVDAFPPCWTALRPYYLSFLGVSNPALRATRSTDSTQKLQFYIDLLEENLMHCSDEEIGENTKFYEKFVFNFSEEEDANMSQETVFLRHVQQYDWQSGKLCLDDFKRMSPAVRLARVCDVLNMLTWVLEMEFLSWLDHNRLRQSESEMFQENSRSFAWIVFGMSAGTRLTDIVKQIMRLYGQAVAKSMYPERQRILQRLVSLIVEASNTADLKYKDNAVIYPSLGPQTRLLIEEFFKIFKSHNRKKISTYLKTIPQLDHPYLRFEFTDHFLKLFFFPKKTDFGPEKVVGEFRARQWIKYKLKSEIEDDDDEQLSREDYLALLLSALKDYDKWLNLGGFWKYLKSMELVQPLTARISPVGRVVREAPKVFRLDALDEDEHTWKERMNTKVITGRPKGNLPVARINTGKICVRYGADVRQMRVLRQLLQNKVHKEVDVSEWLTYLNNFFCYE
;
A
#
# COMPACT_ATOMS: atom_id res chain seq x y z
N MET A 1 -25.48 43.00 22.78
CA MET A 1 -26.56 42.33 23.54
C MET A 1 -26.62 40.88 23.07
N GLY A 2 -27.06 39.96 23.94
CA GLY A 2 -26.90 38.51 23.73
C GLY A 2 -25.59 38.01 24.33
N SER A 3 -25.66 36.94 25.12
CA SER A 3 -24.56 36.35 25.89
C SER A 3 -24.80 34.85 26.06
N ASN A 4 -23.75 34.13 26.48
CA ASN A 4 -23.71 32.70 26.81
C ASN A 4 -23.77 31.79 25.56
N GLY A 5 -23.21 30.58 25.57
CA GLY A 5 -22.42 29.93 26.62
C GLY A 5 -22.69 28.42 26.63
N GLU A 6 -21.62 27.63 26.73
CA GLU A 6 -21.59 26.19 27.07
C GLU A 6 -22.72 25.26 26.59
N VAL A 7 -22.48 24.51 25.50
CA VAL A 7 -22.87 23.09 25.44
C VAL A 7 -21.73 22.27 24.84
N LEU A 8 -20.84 21.77 25.71
CA LEU A 8 -20.04 20.57 25.47
C LEU A 8 -20.59 19.45 26.38
N LEU A 9 -20.26 18.19 26.05
CA LEU A 9 -20.71 16.97 26.75
C LEU A 9 -22.21 16.68 26.67
N ASN A 10 -22.60 15.87 25.69
CA ASN A 10 -23.53 14.76 25.90
C ASN A 10 -23.53 13.81 24.70
N PHE A 11 -23.07 12.56 24.90
CA PHE A 11 -23.54 11.35 24.21
C PHE A 11 -22.84 10.11 24.80
N ALA A 12 -23.35 9.64 25.93
CA ALA A 12 -23.07 8.32 26.47
C ALA A 12 -24.39 7.56 26.64
N MET A 13 -24.46 6.36 26.06
CA MET A 13 -25.52 5.35 26.22
C MET A 13 -26.98 5.75 25.94
N ASN A 14 -27.62 5.00 25.04
CA ASN A 14 -28.86 4.31 25.40
C ASN A 14 -29.03 3.04 24.54
N SER A 15 -29.77 2.07 25.06
CA SER A 15 -29.95 0.73 24.48
C SER A 15 -31.42 0.29 24.51
N ASP A 16 -31.73 -0.69 23.66
CA ASP A 16 -32.85 -1.65 23.74
C ASP A 16 -34.31 -1.16 23.86
N SER A 17 -35.06 -1.36 22.77
CA SER A 17 -36.40 -2.01 22.75
C SER A 17 -36.78 -2.28 21.28
N VAL A 18 -36.93 -3.52 20.78
CA VAL A 18 -37.87 -4.63 21.10
C VAL A 18 -39.19 -4.55 20.30
N ASN A 19 -39.28 -5.43 19.29
CA ASN A 19 -40.45 -6.10 18.67
C ASN A 19 -41.79 -5.38 18.43
N THR A 20 -42.38 -5.58 17.23
CA THR A 20 -43.69 -6.26 17.04
C THR A 20 -44.06 -6.48 15.55
N ILE A 21 -44.26 -7.76 15.18
CA ILE A 21 -45.26 -8.42 14.27
C ILE A 21 -45.86 -7.55 13.12
N ILE A 22 -45.97 -7.98 11.84
CA ILE A 22 -46.94 -8.96 11.28
C ILE A 22 -46.45 -9.58 9.94
N ASN A 23 -46.92 -10.79 9.64
CA ASN A 23 -46.66 -11.59 8.42
C ASN A 23 -47.35 -11.07 7.15
N SER A 24 -46.82 -11.44 5.98
CA SER A 24 -47.65 -11.92 4.87
C SER A 24 -46.95 -13.02 4.07
N THR A 25 -47.72 -13.96 3.53
CA THR A 25 -47.25 -15.16 2.83
C THR A 25 -47.65 -15.13 1.35
N ALA A 26 -46.77 -15.62 0.49
CA ALA A 26 -47.10 -16.12 -0.85
C ALA A 26 -46.07 -17.15 -1.29
N ASP A 27 -46.52 -18.33 -1.72
CA ASP A 27 -45.69 -19.44 -2.17
C ASP A 27 -45.10 -19.21 -3.58
N PHE A 28 -44.10 -20.01 -3.97
CA PHE A 28 -44.20 -20.79 -5.23
C PHE A 28 -43.16 -21.92 -5.35
N ALA A 29 -43.69 -23.14 -5.54
CA ALA A 29 -43.09 -24.33 -6.16
C ALA A 29 -41.59 -24.65 -5.96
N GLU A 30 -41.35 -25.67 -5.12
CA GLU A 30 -40.13 -26.48 -5.10
C GLU A 30 -40.13 -27.49 -6.27
N ILE A 31 -38.97 -27.73 -6.91
CA ILE A 31 -38.77 -28.85 -7.85
C ILE A 31 -37.54 -29.63 -7.42
N VAL A 32 -37.77 -30.83 -6.90
CA VAL A 32 -36.75 -31.83 -6.56
C VAL A 32 -36.42 -32.65 -7.81
N LEU A 33 -35.14 -32.95 -8.03
CA LEU A 33 -34.71 -34.06 -8.89
C LEU A 33 -33.38 -34.64 -8.38
N ASP A 34 -33.22 -35.95 -8.57
CA ASP A 34 -32.48 -36.80 -7.64
C ASP A 34 -30.95 -36.75 -7.72
N ASN A 35 -30.30 -37.03 -6.59
CA ASN A 35 -28.87 -37.33 -6.52
C ASN A 35 -28.66 -38.85 -6.45
N SER A 36 -28.33 -39.49 -7.57
CA SER A 36 -27.67 -40.80 -7.51
C SER A 36 -26.74 -41.08 -8.69
N LEU A 37 -25.45 -41.23 -8.39
CA LEU A 37 -24.69 -42.46 -8.65
C LEU A 37 -23.31 -42.38 -7.99
N LYS A 38 -22.80 -43.53 -7.55
CA LYS A 38 -21.50 -43.70 -6.87
C LYS A 38 -20.52 -44.34 -7.87
N PHE A 39 -19.23 -44.04 -7.79
CA PHE A 39 -18.26 -44.93 -7.12
C PHE A 39 -16.81 -44.42 -7.16
N ASN A 40 -16.00 -44.96 -6.25
CA ASN A 40 -14.57 -44.68 -6.11
C ASN A 40 -13.75 -45.53 -7.09
N LYS A 41 -12.56 -45.04 -7.48
CA LYS A 41 -11.27 -45.73 -7.28
C LYS A 41 -10.11 -44.91 -7.87
N THR A 42 -9.09 -44.66 -7.05
CA THR A 42 -7.74 -44.27 -7.50
C THR A 42 -6.73 -45.12 -6.71
N VAL A 43 -5.68 -45.58 -7.38
CA VAL A 43 -4.59 -46.39 -6.80
C VAL A 43 -3.40 -45.46 -6.53
N PRO A 44 -2.63 -45.62 -5.43
CA PRO A 44 -1.55 -44.70 -5.10
C PRO A 44 -0.42 -44.74 -6.13
N PHE A 45 0.27 -43.61 -6.27
CA PHE A 45 1.53 -43.50 -7.03
C PHE A 45 2.58 -42.86 -6.12
N GLN A 46 3.81 -43.38 -6.16
CA GLN A 46 4.95 -42.80 -5.45
C GLN A 46 5.60 -41.72 -6.32
N PRO A 47 6.18 -40.65 -5.72
CA PRO A 47 7.06 -39.76 -6.48
C PRO A 47 8.36 -40.50 -6.85
N GLN A 48 8.93 -40.12 -7.99
CA GLN A 48 10.36 -40.30 -8.25
C GLN A 48 10.98 -38.91 -8.37
N ASP A 49 12.10 -38.70 -7.69
CA ASP A 49 12.87 -37.47 -7.77
C ASP A 49 13.69 -37.44 -9.08
N SER A 50 13.95 -36.24 -9.59
CA SER A 50 14.96 -36.00 -10.62
C SER A 50 15.50 -34.57 -10.49
N ASP A 51 16.67 -34.42 -9.88
CA ASP A 51 17.32 -33.13 -9.68
C ASP A 51 17.83 -32.52 -10.98
N VAL A 52 17.67 -31.20 -11.13
CA VAL A 52 18.61 -30.34 -11.85
C VAL A 52 18.77 -29.04 -11.05
N GLU A 53 20.00 -28.66 -10.77
CA GLU A 53 20.35 -27.59 -9.83
C GLU A 53 20.17 -26.18 -10.44
N MET A 54 19.79 -25.22 -9.60
CA MET A 54 19.88 -23.78 -9.90
C MET A 54 20.95 -23.15 -9.01
N VAL A 55 22.10 -22.84 -9.60
CA VAL A 55 23.29 -22.33 -8.91
C VAL A 55 23.02 -20.94 -8.31
N SER A 56 23.04 -20.85 -6.98
CA SER A 56 23.01 -19.56 -6.27
C SER A 56 24.42 -19.11 -5.90
N VAL A 57 24.95 -18.12 -6.62
CA VAL A 57 26.24 -17.49 -6.27
C VAL A 57 26.05 -16.69 -4.98
N ARG A 58 26.68 -17.16 -3.89
CA ARG A 58 26.94 -16.34 -2.71
C ARG A 58 28.38 -15.85 -2.76
N SER A 59 28.59 -14.61 -2.33
CA SER A 59 29.91 -14.05 -2.10
C SER A 59 30.42 -14.49 -0.73
N ASP A 60 31.46 -15.32 -0.71
CA ASP A 60 32.15 -15.68 0.52
C ASP A 60 32.98 -14.50 1.06
N ALA A 61 33.12 -14.44 2.38
CA ALA A 61 34.03 -13.55 3.09
C ALA A 61 34.68 -14.35 4.21
N GLU A 62 35.97 -14.66 4.08
CA GLU A 62 36.72 -15.48 5.03
C GLU A 62 36.98 -14.72 6.35
N PRO A 63 36.73 -15.33 7.51
CA PRO A 63 37.34 -14.93 8.77
C PRO A 63 38.66 -15.70 8.97
N ASP A 64 39.78 -14.99 8.94
CA ASP A 64 41.13 -15.55 9.09
C ASP A 64 41.35 -16.19 10.49
N ALA A 65 42.23 -17.19 10.57
CA ALA A 65 42.35 -18.10 11.71
C ALA A 65 43.74 -18.12 12.34
N ASN A 66 43.91 -17.57 13.54
CA ASN A 66 45.04 -17.89 14.42
C ASN A 66 44.77 -17.61 15.92
N LYS A 67 44.71 -18.70 16.72
CA LYS A 67 45.28 -18.85 18.09
C LYS A 67 44.73 -17.95 19.24
N SER A 68 44.69 -18.39 20.50
CA SER A 68 45.17 -19.65 21.13
C SER A 68 44.42 -19.95 22.44
N ASP A 69 44.36 -21.23 22.80
CA ASP A 69 44.40 -21.85 24.15
C ASP A 69 43.84 -21.06 25.36
N SER A 70 42.94 -21.60 26.20
CA SER A 70 43.17 -22.81 27.01
C SER A 70 41.85 -23.36 27.61
N LYS A 71 41.61 -24.68 27.65
CA LYS A 71 41.73 -25.60 28.83
C LYS A 71 41.14 -25.07 30.17
N ALA A 72 40.35 -25.83 30.94
CA ALA A 72 39.85 -27.21 30.76
C ALA A 72 38.73 -27.57 31.77
N ASN A 73 38.06 -28.72 31.53
CA ASN A 73 37.41 -29.63 32.51
C ASN A 73 36.20 -29.14 33.35
N ASP A 74 35.36 -30.03 33.92
CA ASP A 74 34.83 -31.34 33.48
C ASP A 74 33.63 -31.75 34.37
N LYS A 75 32.68 -32.53 33.82
CA LYS A 75 31.73 -33.50 34.44
C LYS A 75 30.92 -33.23 35.76
N SER A 76 29.61 -33.54 35.60
CA SER A 76 28.75 -34.46 36.40
C SER A 76 28.21 -34.12 37.80
N ASP A 77 26.87 -34.17 37.89
CA ASP A 77 26.03 -35.02 38.76
C ASP A 77 26.48 -35.40 40.18
N ALA A 78 25.59 -35.14 41.16
CA ALA A 78 25.09 -36.16 42.10
C ALA A 78 23.78 -35.73 42.77
N LYS A 79 22.93 -36.71 43.15
CA LYS A 79 21.87 -36.57 44.17
C LYS A 79 22.45 -36.92 45.55
N LEU A 80 21.77 -36.55 46.65
CA LEU A 80 21.02 -37.50 47.50
C LEU A 80 20.36 -36.82 48.71
N ASP A 81 19.46 -37.58 49.36
CA ASP A 81 18.52 -37.20 50.41
C ASP A 81 19.13 -37.13 51.84
N GLY A 82 18.39 -36.61 52.82
CA GLY A 82 18.75 -36.66 54.26
C GLY A 82 17.74 -35.98 55.19
N GLU A 83 17.24 -36.71 56.21
CA GLU A 83 16.09 -36.33 57.06
C GLU A 83 16.45 -35.71 58.45
N SER A 84 15.39 -35.43 59.25
CA SER A 84 15.32 -35.14 60.70
C SER A 84 15.63 -33.69 61.14
N ILE A 85 14.77 -32.90 61.82
CA ILE A 85 13.73 -33.04 62.90
C ILE A 85 14.31 -32.71 64.31
N LEU A 86 13.48 -32.09 65.18
CA LEU A 86 13.67 -31.68 66.60
C LEU A 86 14.23 -30.24 66.85
N GLU A 87 13.77 -29.46 67.85
CA GLU A 87 12.45 -29.41 68.54
C GLU A 87 12.28 -28.13 69.40
N SER A 88 11.05 -27.88 69.91
CA SER A 88 10.67 -27.03 71.07
C SER A 88 10.73 -25.48 70.92
N GLY A 89 9.87 -24.69 71.60
CA GLY A 89 8.68 -25.07 72.39
C GLY A 89 7.95 -23.88 73.09
N ALA A 90 6.74 -24.15 73.63
CA ALA A 90 5.87 -23.28 74.48
C ALA A 90 5.28 -21.98 73.85
N LYS A 91 3.97 -21.62 73.89
CA LYS A 91 2.89 -21.58 74.94
C LYS A 91 2.98 -20.34 75.87
N LEU A 92 1.91 -19.61 76.29
CA LEU A 92 0.43 -19.73 76.10
C LEU A 92 -0.34 -18.45 76.55
N GLN A 93 -1.69 -18.43 76.40
CA GLN A 93 -2.73 -17.61 77.11
C GLN A 93 -2.85 -16.09 76.77
N ALA A 94 -4.00 -15.38 76.90
CA ALA A 94 -5.46 -15.68 77.07
C ALA A 94 -6.26 -14.34 76.88
N THR A 95 -7.28 -14.18 76.02
CA THR A 95 -8.76 -14.46 76.13
C THR A 95 -9.50 -13.87 77.34
N PRO A 96 -10.83 -13.58 77.29
CA PRO A 96 -11.81 -13.57 76.17
C PRO A 96 -12.41 -12.13 75.96
N GLU A 97 -13.61 -11.80 75.45
CA GLU A 97 -14.80 -12.41 74.77
C GLU A 97 -15.28 -11.35 73.72
N GLU A 98 -16.49 -11.17 73.13
CA GLU A 98 -17.88 -11.70 73.12
C GLU A 98 -18.22 -12.29 71.70
N VAL A 99 -19.23 -13.12 71.37
CA VAL A 99 -20.65 -13.35 71.80
C VAL A 99 -21.67 -12.40 71.12
N PHE A 100 -22.74 -12.83 70.42
CA PHE A 100 -23.04 -14.00 69.54
C PHE A 100 -24.18 -13.56 68.56
N ALA A 101 -24.30 -14.02 67.31
CA ALA A 101 -25.09 -15.21 66.90
C ALA A 101 -24.96 -15.40 65.36
N ARG A 102 -24.57 -16.55 64.80
CA ARG A 102 -25.25 -17.87 64.67
C ARG A 102 -26.44 -17.96 63.68
N LYS A 103 -26.12 -18.21 62.39
CA LYS A 103 -26.67 -19.27 61.48
C LYS A 103 -26.19 -18.98 60.04
N GLY A 104 -25.61 -19.89 59.24
CA GLY A 104 -25.13 -21.25 59.51
C GLY A 104 -25.78 -22.32 58.63
N CYS A 105 -25.23 -22.59 57.43
CA CYS A 105 -25.44 -23.87 56.73
C CYS A 105 -24.26 -24.23 55.81
N LEU A 106 -24.05 -25.54 55.68
CA LEU A 106 -22.93 -26.24 55.05
C LEU A 106 -22.64 -25.88 53.59
N LYS A 107 -21.35 -25.96 53.22
CA LYS A 107 -20.91 -26.11 51.82
C LYS A 107 -21.52 -27.39 51.23
N ARG A 108 -22.24 -27.29 50.10
CA ARG A 108 -22.45 -28.42 49.19
C ARG A 108 -21.45 -28.31 48.04
N THR A 109 -20.74 -29.39 47.76
CA THR A 109 -20.11 -29.61 46.46
C THR A 109 -21.21 -29.70 45.41
N MET A 110 -21.34 -28.66 44.59
CA MET A 110 -21.88 -28.79 43.24
C MET A 110 -20.69 -28.87 42.31
N GLU A 111 -20.51 -30.00 41.65
CA GLU A 111 -19.62 -30.10 40.50
C GLU A 111 -20.16 -29.12 39.45
N CYS A 112 -19.33 -28.20 38.96
CA CYS A 112 -19.70 -27.41 37.80
C CYS A 112 -19.95 -28.38 36.64
N PRO A 113 -21.13 -28.35 35.99
CA PRO A 113 -21.31 -29.09 34.75
C PRO A 113 -20.20 -28.71 33.79
N ALA A 114 -19.58 -29.70 33.13
CA ALA A 114 -18.61 -29.45 32.09
C ALA A 114 -19.21 -28.44 31.09
N PRO A 115 -18.45 -27.43 30.62
CA PRO A 115 -18.98 -26.42 29.71
C PRO A 115 -19.63 -27.14 28.53
N PRO A 116 -20.92 -26.86 28.21
CA PRO A 116 -21.68 -27.67 27.28
C PRO A 116 -20.92 -27.73 25.96
N ASN A 117 -20.61 -28.96 25.51
CA ASN A 117 -19.92 -29.24 24.25
C ASN A 117 -20.49 -28.30 23.18
N PRO A 118 -19.66 -27.46 22.52
CA PRO A 118 -20.15 -26.33 21.75
C PRO A 118 -21.10 -26.82 20.67
N THR A 119 -22.39 -26.63 20.90
CA THR A 119 -23.45 -26.97 19.94
C THR A 119 -23.07 -26.31 18.63
N PRO A 120 -22.93 -27.06 17.52
CA PRO A 120 -22.27 -26.54 16.33
C PRO A 120 -22.98 -25.27 15.88
N GLU A 121 -22.29 -24.12 16.01
CA GLU A 121 -22.86 -22.82 15.66
C GLU A 121 -23.48 -22.94 14.26
N LYS A 122 -24.77 -22.56 14.11
CA LYS A 122 -25.47 -22.62 12.81
C LYS A 122 -24.60 -21.93 11.76
N ARG A 123 -23.95 -22.73 10.89
CA ARG A 123 -22.81 -22.32 10.05
C ARG A 123 -23.18 -21.12 9.20
N ASN A 124 -22.85 -19.93 9.69
CA ASN A 124 -23.42 -18.70 9.17
C ASN A 124 -22.60 -18.23 7.96
N TRP A 125 -22.95 -18.72 6.78
CA TRP A 125 -22.29 -18.35 5.52
C TRP A 125 -22.19 -16.84 5.29
N SER A 126 -23.19 -16.08 5.75
CA SER A 126 -23.18 -14.61 5.72
C SER A 126 -22.07 -14.02 6.60
N ARG A 127 -21.74 -14.65 7.74
CA ARG A 127 -20.59 -14.29 8.60
C ARG A 127 -19.26 -14.61 7.92
N ASN A 128 -19.10 -15.80 7.32
CA ASN A 128 -17.89 -16.16 6.58
C ASN A 128 -17.63 -15.21 5.39
N LEU A 129 -18.65 -14.96 4.56
CA LEU A 129 -18.54 -14.02 3.43
C LEU A 129 -18.26 -12.58 3.88
N ARG A 130 -18.87 -12.14 4.98
CA ARG A 130 -18.59 -10.83 5.60
C ARG A 130 -17.13 -10.72 6.03
N ILE A 131 -16.57 -11.75 6.66
CA ILE A 131 -15.17 -11.72 7.10
C ILE A 131 -14.22 -11.76 5.89
N LEU A 132 -14.48 -12.60 4.88
CA LEU A 132 -13.68 -12.66 3.66
C LEU A 132 -13.56 -11.29 2.98
N ILE A 133 -14.69 -10.61 2.78
CA ILE A 133 -14.72 -9.32 2.09
C ILE A 133 -14.29 -8.17 3.01
N SER A 134 -14.52 -8.28 4.31
CA SER A 134 -13.91 -7.39 5.29
C SER A 134 -12.38 -7.47 5.23
N ASN A 135 -11.80 -8.66 5.07
CA ASN A 135 -10.36 -8.82 4.95
C ASN A 135 -9.83 -8.15 3.66
N LEU A 136 -10.49 -8.34 2.51
CA LEU A 136 -10.16 -7.65 1.26
C LEU A 136 -10.23 -6.12 1.41
N TYR A 137 -11.28 -5.60 2.04
CA TYR A 137 -11.51 -4.17 2.21
C TYR A 137 -10.55 -3.49 3.20
N ILE A 138 -10.16 -4.21 4.27
CA ILE A 138 -9.27 -3.73 5.34
C ILE A 138 -7.79 -3.80 4.94
N LYS A 139 -7.38 -4.76 4.09
CA LYS A 139 -5.98 -4.98 3.71
C LYS A 139 -5.52 -3.94 2.69
N SER A 140 -5.27 -2.72 3.19
CA SER A 140 -4.95 -1.54 2.38
C SER A 140 -3.69 -1.71 1.50
N GLU A 141 -2.74 -2.55 1.92
CA GLU A 141 -1.55 -2.92 1.12
C GLU A 141 -1.90 -3.64 -0.20
N ASP A 142 -2.95 -4.48 -0.23
CA ASP A 142 -3.41 -5.15 -1.45
C ASP A 142 -4.22 -4.21 -2.36
N ARG A 143 -4.69 -3.07 -1.81
CA ARG A 143 -5.53 -2.10 -2.52
C ARG A 143 -4.74 -1.14 -3.40
N LEU A 144 -3.42 -1.04 -3.24
CA LEU A 144 -2.54 -0.30 -4.16
C LEU A 144 -1.26 -1.11 -4.43
N PRO A 145 -1.32 -2.12 -5.32
CA PRO A 145 -0.16 -2.95 -5.61
C PRO A 145 0.96 -2.13 -6.25
N GLY A 146 2.21 -2.51 -5.97
CA GLY A 146 3.40 -1.84 -6.54
C GLY A 146 3.82 -0.54 -5.83
N ALA A 147 2.97 0.04 -4.97
CA ALA A 147 3.28 1.17 -4.10
C ALA A 147 4.15 0.77 -2.90
N CYS A 148 4.84 1.74 -2.30
CA CYS A 148 5.67 1.47 -1.13
C CYS A 148 4.87 1.50 0.18
N VAL A 149 4.85 0.37 0.89
CA VAL A 149 4.14 0.16 2.16
C VAL A 149 4.84 0.90 3.30
N SER A 150 4.19 1.93 3.85
CA SER A 150 4.74 2.70 4.98
C SER A 150 4.84 1.84 6.25
N ARG A 151 5.89 2.07 7.08
CA ARG A 151 6.09 1.37 8.37
C ARG A 151 4.89 1.45 9.31
N CYS A 152 4.04 2.46 9.12
CA CYS A 152 2.82 2.71 9.89
C CYS A 152 1.76 1.61 9.74
N LEU A 153 1.68 0.99 8.55
CA LEU A 153 0.64 -0.01 8.21
C LEU A 153 0.83 -1.30 9.01
N TYR A 154 2.08 -1.70 9.29
CA TYR A 154 2.39 -2.84 10.15
C TYR A 154 1.92 -2.67 11.61
N ASN A 155 1.59 -1.44 12.03
CA ASN A 155 1.02 -1.18 13.36
C ASN A 155 0.17 0.10 13.41
N THR A 156 -1.08 0.02 12.93
CA THR A 156 -2.08 1.11 13.03
C THR A 156 -2.18 1.70 14.44
N SER A 157 -2.06 0.88 15.50
CA SER A 157 -2.18 1.35 16.89
C SER A 157 -1.03 2.28 17.28
N LEU A 158 0.20 1.95 16.87
CA LEU A 158 1.38 2.77 17.14
C LEU A 158 1.39 4.02 16.25
N CYS A 159 0.98 3.92 14.99
CA CYS A 159 0.82 5.07 14.10
C CYS A 159 -0.22 6.07 14.65
N THR A 160 -1.36 5.57 15.14
CA THR A 160 -2.39 6.43 15.74
C THR A 160 -1.84 7.19 16.95
N GLN A 161 -1.07 6.51 17.81
CA GLN A 161 -0.44 7.11 19.00
C GLN A 161 0.71 8.08 18.69
N ARG A 162 1.56 7.77 17.69
CA ARG A 162 2.79 8.52 17.40
C ARG A 162 2.68 9.57 16.29
N HIS A 163 1.71 9.45 15.38
CA HIS A 163 1.59 10.29 14.18
C HIS A 163 0.21 10.94 14.04
N ARG A 164 -0.89 10.22 14.31
CA ARG A 164 -2.26 10.77 14.11
C ARG A 164 -2.74 11.65 15.25
N CYS A 165 -2.36 11.33 16.50
CA CYS A 165 -2.80 12.02 17.71
C CYS A 165 -1.65 12.62 18.55
N SER A 166 -0.48 12.76 17.94
CA SER A 166 0.72 13.36 18.53
C SER A 166 0.83 14.86 18.26
N ALA A 167 1.75 15.51 18.98
CA ALA A 167 2.22 16.86 18.64
C ALA A 167 3.11 16.84 17.38
N LEU A 168 3.70 17.98 17.02
CA LEU A 168 4.82 18.02 16.06
C LEU A 168 6.01 17.17 16.55
N PRO A 169 6.87 16.68 15.64
CA PRO A 169 8.19 16.16 16.00
C PRO A 169 9.05 17.24 16.66
N ASP A 170 10.13 16.83 17.33
CA ASP A 170 11.10 17.75 17.92
C ASP A 170 11.76 18.60 16.83
N GLY A 171 11.81 19.91 17.08
CA GLY A 171 12.35 20.90 16.15
C GLY A 171 13.88 21.02 16.23
N PRO A 172 14.50 21.59 15.19
CA PRO A 172 15.95 21.73 15.11
C PRO A 172 16.44 22.85 16.03
N ASN A 173 17.60 22.68 16.65
CA ASN A 173 18.24 23.75 17.40
C ASN A 173 18.82 24.83 16.45
N PHE A 174 19.02 26.04 16.96
CA PHE A 174 19.46 27.18 16.14
C PHE A 174 20.79 26.92 15.40
N SER A 175 21.73 26.22 16.05
CA SER A 175 23.01 25.85 15.43
C SER A 175 22.86 24.86 14.28
N ALA A 176 21.95 23.88 14.35
CA ALA A 176 21.66 22.97 13.24
C ALA A 176 20.97 23.69 12.07
N VAL A 177 20.01 24.58 12.34
CA VAL A 177 19.37 25.41 11.29
C VAL A 177 20.41 26.31 10.60
N GLN A 178 21.27 26.96 11.38
CA GLN A 178 22.32 27.81 10.84
C GLN A 178 23.39 27.00 10.10
N ALA A 179 23.74 25.80 10.57
CA ALA A 179 24.65 24.90 9.87
C ALA A 179 24.09 24.47 8.51
N LEU A 180 22.85 23.95 8.45
CA LEU A 180 22.15 23.62 7.20
C LEU A 180 22.12 24.79 6.22
N ARG A 181 21.81 26.00 6.72
CA ARG A 181 21.80 27.22 5.91
C ARG A 181 23.19 27.57 5.37
N THR A 182 24.23 27.52 6.22
CA THR A 182 25.60 27.84 5.83
C THR A 182 26.19 26.80 4.86
N THR A 183 25.98 25.49 5.08
CA THR A 183 26.48 24.45 4.17
C THR A 183 25.79 24.49 2.81
N LEU A 184 24.49 24.80 2.76
CA LEU A 184 23.75 24.91 1.49
C LEU A 184 24.17 26.16 0.69
N HIS A 185 24.33 27.32 1.34
CA HIS A 185 24.86 28.51 0.68
C HIS A 185 26.34 28.35 0.27
N GLY A 186 27.15 27.67 1.07
CA GLY A 186 28.55 27.34 0.77
C GLY A 186 28.76 26.17 -0.19
N GLN A 187 27.69 25.58 -0.72
CA GLN A 187 27.72 24.46 -1.67
C GLN A 187 28.41 23.18 -1.15
N HIS A 188 28.51 23.05 0.18
CA HIS A 188 28.98 21.86 0.88
C HIS A 188 27.86 20.81 0.95
N TYR A 189 27.38 20.38 -0.22
CA TYR A 189 26.20 19.54 -0.38
C TYR A 189 26.30 18.20 0.37
N ASP A 190 27.49 17.57 0.37
CA ASP A 190 27.69 16.31 1.07
C ASP A 190 27.52 16.46 2.60
N THR A 191 28.06 17.53 3.18
CA THR A 191 27.94 17.88 4.60
C THR A 191 26.54 18.34 4.98
N PHE A 192 25.85 19.06 4.10
CA PHE A 192 24.42 19.38 4.26
C PHE A 192 23.59 18.09 4.39
N LEU A 193 23.88 17.09 3.54
CA LEU A 193 23.26 15.78 3.58
C LEU A 193 23.61 15.00 4.87
N ASP A 194 24.86 15.02 5.35
CA ASP A 194 25.22 14.39 6.64
C ASP A 194 24.46 15.00 7.82
N ILE A 195 24.30 16.32 7.84
CA ILE A 195 23.53 17.00 8.90
C ILE A 195 22.07 16.54 8.87
N LEU A 196 21.45 16.45 7.68
CA LEU A 196 20.09 15.91 7.54
C LEU A 196 19.99 14.44 8.00
N GLU A 197 20.95 13.59 7.63
CA GLU A 197 20.95 12.18 8.03
C GLU A 197 21.13 12.01 9.55
N MET A 198 22.02 12.79 10.18
CA MET A 198 22.14 12.85 11.64
C MET A 198 20.84 13.30 12.32
N MET A 199 20.17 14.33 11.81
CA MET A 199 18.92 14.84 12.37
C MET A 199 17.79 13.80 12.28
N VAL A 200 17.68 13.08 11.16
CA VAL A 200 16.74 11.97 11.02
C VAL A 200 17.03 10.85 12.04
N MET A 201 18.30 10.47 12.21
CA MET A 201 18.70 9.46 13.19
C MET A 201 18.46 9.89 14.64
N GLN A 202 18.42 11.20 14.91
CA GLN A 202 18.03 11.79 16.21
C GLN A 202 16.51 11.96 16.38
N GLY A 203 15.71 11.76 15.32
CA GLY A 203 14.25 12.02 15.34
C GLY A 203 13.87 13.50 15.26
N VAL A 204 14.82 14.38 14.92
CA VAL A 204 14.64 15.84 14.81
C VAL A 204 14.20 16.20 13.40
N TYR A 205 13.04 16.86 13.25
CA TYR A 205 12.53 17.27 11.95
C TYR A 205 13.30 18.51 11.44
N PRO A 206 13.90 18.50 10.23
CA PRO A 206 14.72 19.63 9.77
C PRO A 206 13.97 20.94 9.53
N GLY A 207 12.64 20.92 9.42
CA GLY A 207 11.80 22.10 9.23
C GLY A 207 11.18 22.22 7.84
N GLU A 208 10.46 23.31 7.60
CA GLU A 208 9.82 23.60 6.32
C GLU A 208 10.86 23.83 5.21
N GLY A 209 10.53 23.45 3.98
CA GLY A 209 11.40 23.64 2.81
C GLY A 209 12.50 22.59 2.63
N VAL A 210 12.75 21.68 3.58
CA VAL A 210 13.81 20.66 3.41
C VAL A 210 13.57 19.76 2.20
N PHE A 211 12.33 19.32 1.98
CA PHE A 211 11.96 18.51 0.83
C PHE A 211 12.02 19.30 -0.48
N ASP A 212 11.74 20.61 -0.45
CA ASP A 212 11.96 21.52 -1.57
C ASP A 212 13.45 21.60 -1.93
N ARG A 213 14.34 21.73 -0.94
CA ARG A 213 15.80 21.80 -1.19
C ARG A 213 16.37 20.51 -1.77
N LEU A 214 15.89 19.35 -1.32
CA LEU A 214 16.30 18.08 -1.90
C LEU A 214 15.82 17.92 -3.35
N ILE A 215 14.63 18.42 -3.68
CA ILE A 215 14.15 18.44 -5.08
C ILE A 215 14.92 19.47 -5.93
N ASP A 216 15.13 20.69 -5.41
CA ASP A 216 15.94 21.73 -6.08
C ASP A 216 17.33 21.18 -6.44
N MET A 217 18.03 20.59 -5.46
CA MET A 217 19.31 19.91 -5.64
C MET A 217 19.21 18.77 -6.68
N ALA A 218 18.21 17.88 -6.59
CA ALA A 218 18.03 16.78 -7.55
C ALA A 218 17.87 17.27 -9.01
N MET A 219 17.37 18.49 -9.20
CA MET A 219 17.26 19.12 -10.52
C MET A 219 18.57 19.81 -10.95
N ILE A 220 19.20 20.62 -10.08
CA ILE A 220 20.28 21.56 -10.48
C ILE A 220 21.72 21.08 -10.26
N LEU A 221 21.96 19.95 -9.58
CA LEU A 221 23.32 19.52 -9.20
C LEU A 221 24.22 19.27 -10.43
N ILE A 222 25.31 20.03 -10.59
CA ILE A 222 26.23 19.93 -11.74
C ILE A 222 27.67 19.72 -11.27
N ALA A 223 28.41 18.83 -11.96
CA ALA A 223 29.85 18.70 -11.81
C ALA A 223 30.57 19.88 -12.48
N LYS A 224 30.80 20.96 -11.72
CA LYS A 224 31.71 22.06 -12.11
C LYS A 224 33.15 21.75 -11.69
N GLU A 225 33.35 21.51 -10.40
CA GLU A 225 34.66 21.21 -9.77
C GLU A 225 34.72 19.79 -9.15
N ILE A 226 33.54 19.18 -8.92
CA ILE A 226 33.37 17.85 -8.31
C ILE A 226 33.55 16.77 -9.39
N SER A 227 34.19 15.64 -9.07
CA SER A 227 34.32 14.55 -10.05
C SER A 227 32.98 13.87 -10.37
N VAL A 228 32.91 13.22 -11.53
CA VAL A 228 31.70 12.51 -11.98
C VAL A 228 31.26 11.43 -10.99
N LYS A 229 32.20 10.80 -10.29
CA LYS A 229 31.91 9.79 -9.28
C LYS A 229 31.30 10.42 -8.04
N GLU A 230 31.96 11.45 -7.48
CA GLU A 230 31.49 12.16 -6.28
C GLU A 230 30.13 12.82 -6.52
N LEU A 231 29.88 13.38 -7.71
CA LEU A 231 28.56 13.88 -8.10
C LEU A 231 27.50 12.77 -8.05
N GLY A 232 27.84 11.58 -8.54
CA GLY A 232 26.97 10.40 -8.48
C GLY A 232 26.72 9.93 -7.05
N ASP A 233 27.75 9.90 -6.21
CA ASP A 233 27.66 9.48 -4.81
C ASP A 233 26.84 10.48 -3.96
N ILE A 234 27.04 11.79 -4.14
CA ILE A 234 26.24 12.86 -3.51
C ILE A 234 24.76 12.79 -3.95
N TYR A 235 24.51 12.55 -5.25
CA TYR A 235 23.13 12.40 -5.76
C TYR A 235 22.46 11.15 -5.15
N ASN A 236 23.13 9.99 -5.13
CA ASN A 236 22.63 8.79 -4.49
C ASN A 236 22.33 9.00 -2.99
N LYS A 237 23.22 9.71 -2.27
CA LYS A 237 23.04 10.12 -0.87
C LYS A 237 21.80 11.01 -0.70
N LEU A 238 21.57 11.95 -1.60
CA LEU A 238 20.38 12.80 -1.64
C LEU A 238 19.08 12.01 -1.86
N ILE A 239 19.04 11.11 -2.85
CA ILE A 239 17.87 10.25 -3.09
C ILE A 239 17.56 9.42 -1.84
N ARG A 240 18.60 8.82 -1.23
CA ARG A 240 18.48 8.06 0.03
C ARG A 240 17.89 8.91 1.16
N ILE A 241 18.39 10.13 1.36
CA ILE A 241 17.98 11.01 2.46
C ILE A 241 16.56 11.55 2.29
N PHE A 242 16.12 11.85 1.07
CA PHE A 242 14.72 12.20 0.84
C PHE A 242 13.80 11.08 1.33
N PHE A 243 14.08 9.83 0.96
CA PHE A 243 13.28 8.69 1.38
C PHE A 243 13.42 8.38 2.88
N LEU A 244 14.61 8.54 3.46
CA LEU A 244 14.84 8.40 4.90
C LEU A 244 14.00 9.42 5.71
N LEU A 245 13.90 10.67 5.23
CA LEU A 245 13.07 11.72 5.82
C LEU A 245 11.58 11.38 5.75
N VAL A 246 11.08 10.88 4.61
CA VAL A 246 9.66 10.46 4.47
C VAL A 246 9.35 9.24 5.34
N ASP A 247 10.29 8.31 5.52
CA ASP A 247 10.10 7.10 6.32
C ASP A 247 10.17 7.38 7.85
N ALA A 248 10.92 8.41 8.26
CA ALA A 248 11.02 8.87 9.64
C ALA A 248 9.92 9.88 10.05
N PHE A 249 9.52 10.78 9.14
CA PHE A 249 8.53 11.83 9.34
C PHE A 249 7.34 11.67 8.37
N PRO A 250 6.61 10.53 8.43
CA PRO A 250 5.68 10.14 7.36
C PRO A 250 4.49 11.10 7.20
N PRO A 251 3.96 11.29 5.98
CA PRO A 251 2.88 12.24 5.68
C PRO A 251 1.55 11.91 6.37
N CYS A 252 1.43 10.72 6.96
CA CYS A 252 0.31 10.37 7.86
C CYS A 252 0.35 11.09 9.22
N TRP A 253 1.48 11.72 9.58
CA TRP A 253 1.63 12.52 10.79
C TRP A 253 0.82 13.80 10.65
N THR A 254 -0.29 13.86 11.38
CA THR A 254 -1.34 14.87 11.17
C THR A 254 -0.85 16.29 11.49
N ALA A 255 0.09 16.42 12.44
CA ALA A 255 0.78 17.68 12.72
C ALA A 255 1.71 18.16 11.58
N LEU A 256 2.30 17.24 10.79
CA LEU A 256 3.13 17.57 9.62
C LEU A 256 2.33 17.82 8.34
N ARG A 257 1.02 17.54 8.34
CA ARG A 257 0.12 17.71 7.18
C ARG A 257 0.21 19.09 6.51
N PRO A 258 0.31 20.23 7.22
CA PRO A 258 0.47 21.54 6.58
C PRO A 258 1.78 21.69 5.80
N TYR A 259 2.88 21.17 6.33
CA TYR A 259 4.20 21.22 5.69
C TYR A 259 4.24 20.39 4.41
N TYR A 260 3.64 19.18 4.42
CA TYR A 260 3.52 18.37 3.20
C TYR A 260 2.59 19.00 2.15
N LEU A 261 1.51 19.68 2.56
CA LEU A 261 0.65 20.41 1.62
C LEU A 261 1.34 21.65 1.03
N SER A 262 2.10 22.38 1.85
CA SER A 262 2.98 23.49 1.43
C SER A 262 3.98 23.00 0.37
N PHE A 263 4.71 21.93 0.69
CA PHE A 263 5.65 21.25 -0.21
C PHE A 263 5.02 20.75 -1.53
N LEU A 264 3.76 20.29 -1.51
CA LEU A 264 3.04 19.86 -2.73
C LEU A 264 2.53 21.05 -3.59
N GLY A 265 2.67 22.29 -3.11
CA GLY A 265 2.14 23.49 -3.79
C GLY A 265 0.62 23.66 -3.61
N VAL A 266 0.06 23.17 -2.50
CA VAL A 266 -1.38 23.27 -2.22
C VAL A 266 -1.67 24.50 -1.33
N SER A 267 -2.34 25.50 -1.90
CA SER A 267 -2.73 26.74 -1.23
C SER A 267 -3.62 26.50 0.00
N ASN A 268 -3.06 26.66 1.20
CA ASN A 268 -3.76 26.50 2.47
C ASN A 268 -4.91 27.55 2.62
N PRO A 269 -6.18 27.14 2.84
CA PRO A 269 -7.30 28.05 3.01
C PRO A 269 -7.11 29.12 4.08
N ALA A 270 -6.42 28.78 5.19
CA ALA A 270 -6.20 29.69 6.31
C ALA A 270 -5.16 30.80 6.02
N LEU A 271 -4.34 30.66 4.96
CA LEU A 271 -3.28 31.61 4.60
C LEU A 271 -3.62 32.50 3.39
N ARG A 272 -4.85 32.42 2.87
CA ARG A 272 -5.34 33.23 1.73
C ARG A 272 -5.31 34.75 1.95
N ALA A 273 -5.09 35.21 3.19
CA ALA A 273 -5.13 36.62 3.55
C ALA A 273 -3.92 37.46 3.11
N THR A 274 -2.78 36.85 2.72
CA THR A 274 -1.51 37.60 2.64
C THR A 274 -0.60 37.36 1.42
N ARG A 275 -0.84 36.35 0.57
CA ARG A 275 -0.04 36.13 -0.65
C ARG A 275 -0.91 35.66 -1.83
N SER A 276 -1.13 36.54 -2.80
CA SER A 276 -1.89 36.30 -4.03
C SER A 276 -0.98 35.86 -5.18
N THR A 277 -0.42 34.66 -5.07
CA THR A 277 0.33 34.01 -6.15
C THR A 277 -0.18 32.58 -6.31
N ASP A 278 -0.88 32.31 -7.41
CA ASP A 278 -1.25 30.95 -7.80
C ASP A 278 0.01 30.19 -8.26
N SER A 279 0.74 29.65 -7.28
CA SER A 279 1.86 28.74 -7.54
C SER A 279 1.33 27.44 -8.13
N THR A 280 1.77 27.09 -9.34
CA THR A 280 1.49 25.80 -9.97
C THR A 280 1.80 24.66 -8.99
N GLN A 281 0.87 23.71 -8.84
CA GLN A 281 1.08 22.56 -7.94
C GLN A 281 2.33 21.79 -8.35
N LYS A 282 3.09 21.28 -7.37
CA LYS A 282 4.41 20.70 -7.65
C LYS A 282 4.35 19.49 -8.58
N LEU A 283 3.33 18.62 -8.43
CA LEU A 283 3.17 17.49 -9.34
C LEU A 283 2.86 17.96 -10.77
N GLN A 284 2.00 18.96 -10.94
CA GLN A 284 1.67 19.52 -12.26
C GLN A 284 2.94 20.04 -12.96
N PHE A 285 3.75 20.84 -12.26
CA PHE A 285 5.02 21.37 -12.79
C PHE A 285 5.98 20.26 -13.28
N TYR A 286 6.18 19.19 -12.51
CA TYR A 286 7.06 18.09 -12.93
C TYR A 286 6.45 17.18 -14.00
N ILE A 287 5.12 17.13 -14.11
CA ILE A 287 4.40 16.44 -15.19
C ILE A 287 4.50 17.24 -16.51
N ASP A 288 4.37 18.57 -16.47
CA ASP A 288 4.62 19.45 -17.61
C ASP A 288 6.08 19.37 -18.07
N LEU A 289 7.03 19.36 -17.13
CA LEU A 289 8.46 19.23 -17.43
C LEU A 289 8.83 17.84 -17.97
N LEU A 290 8.12 16.77 -17.58
CA LEU A 290 8.26 15.46 -18.21
C LEU A 290 7.79 15.50 -19.68
N GLU A 291 6.67 16.17 -19.95
CA GLU A 291 6.15 16.33 -21.31
C GLU A 291 7.10 17.15 -22.21
N GLU A 292 7.69 18.23 -21.69
CA GLU A 292 8.76 18.99 -22.39
C GLU A 292 9.94 18.09 -22.75
N ASN A 293 10.45 17.29 -21.81
CA ASN A 293 11.64 16.46 -22.06
C ASN A 293 11.37 15.24 -22.96
N LEU A 294 10.17 14.63 -22.93
CA LEU A 294 9.81 13.53 -23.84
C LEU A 294 9.68 13.95 -25.30
N MET A 295 9.49 15.25 -25.57
CA MET A 295 9.56 15.84 -26.91
C MET A 295 11.00 16.13 -27.38
N HIS A 296 11.97 16.13 -26.46
CA HIS A 296 13.38 16.42 -26.75
C HIS A 296 14.31 15.20 -26.77
N CYS A 297 13.92 14.08 -26.16
CA CYS A 297 14.69 12.83 -26.20
C CYS A 297 14.32 11.99 -27.43
N SER A 298 15.29 11.27 -27.99
CA SER A 298 15.04 10.21 -28.97
C SER A 298 14.32 9.02 -28.33
N ASP A 299 13.72 8.15 -29.14
CA ASP A 299 13.05 6.95 -28.65
C ASP A 299 14.07 5.92 -28.11
N GLU A 300 15.33 5.99 -28.56
CA GLU A 300 16.46 5.20 -28.04
C GLU A 300 16.85 5.69 -26.63
N GLU A 301 17.06 7.00 -26.44
CA GLU A 301 17.34 7.63 -25.13
C GLU A 301 16.23 7.39 -24.09
N ILE A 302 14.99 7.19 -24.56
CA ILE A 302 13.82 6.89 -23.72
C ILE A 302 13.76 5.41 -23.32
N GLY A 303 14.20 4.50 -24.19
CA GLY A 303 14.30 3.07 -23.90
C GLY A 303 15.47 2.68 -22.98
N GLU A 304 16.55 3.46 -22.98
CA GLU A 304 17.74 3.19 -22.16
C GLU A 304 17.64 3.68 -20.70
N ASN A 305 18.36 3.00 -19.79
CA ASN A 305 18.55 3.46 -18.41
C ASN A 305 19.69 4.48 -18.32
N THR A 306 19.45 5.66 -18.89
CA THR A 306 20.41 6.78 -18.93
C THR A 306 20.74 7.28 -17.51
N LYS A 307 21.99 7.71 -17.27
CA LYS A 307 22.42 8.14 -15.94
C LYS A 307 21.83 9.52 -15.56
N PHE A 308 21.67 9.77 -14.26
CA PHE A 308 21.24 11.05 -13.69
C PHE A 308 22.36 12.11 -13.59
N TYR A 309 23.56 11.79 -14.08
CA TYR A 309 24.71 12.69 -14.13
C TYR A 309 25.45 12.60 -15.48
N GLU A 310 26.10 13.70 -15.84
CA GLU A 310 27.05 13.80 -16.95
C GLU A 310 28.24 14.68 -16.53
N LYS A 311 29.36 14.56 -17.26
CA LYS A 311 30.52 15.43 -17.05
C LYS A 311 30.37 16.68 -17.91
N PHE A 312 30.20 17.83 -17.27
CA PHE A 312 30.40 19.11 -17.94
C PHE A 312 31.91 19.39 -18.03
N VAL A 313 32.37 19.77 -19.21
CA VAL A 313 33.73 20.27 -19.43
C VAL A 313 33.62 21.78 -19.61
N PHE A 314 33.82 22.51 -18.50
CA PHE A 314 33.93 23.96 -18.54
C PHE A 314 35.32 24.33 -19.10
N ASN A 315 35.34 25.15 -20.15
CA ASN A 315 36.58 25.52 -20.84
C ASN A 315 37.18 26.79 -20.22
N PHE A 316 37.77 26.64 -19.04
CA PHE A 316 38.29 27.75 -18.23
C PHE A 316 39.35 28.61 -18.95
N SER A 317 39.98 28.11 -20.03
CA SER A 317 41.00 28.85 -20.79
C SER A 317 40.49 30.16 -21.44
N GLU A 318 39.18 30.27 -21.74
CA GLU A 318 38.59 31.53 -22.22
C GLU A 318 38.26 32.51 -21.09
N GLU A 319 38.30 32.06 -19.82
CA GLU A 319 38.06 32.92 -18.65
C GLU A 319 39.37 33.39 -17.99
N GLU A 320 40.49 32.70 -18.17
CA GLU A 320 41.83 33.13 -17.69
C GLU A 320 42.38 34.34 -18.46
N ASP A 321 42.03 34.52 -19.74
CA ASP A 321 42.39 35.71 -20.54
C ASP A 321 41.64 36.99 -20.12
N ALA A 322 40.59 36.86 -19.30
CA ALA A 322 39.91 37.99 -18.69
C ALA A 322 40.58 38.35 -17.36
N ASN A 323 41.14 39.57 -17.25
CA ASN A 323 41.77 40.11 -16.03
C ASN A 323 40.77 40.31 -14.86
N MET A 324 40.32 39.21 -14.27
CA MET A 324 39.39 39.10 -13.14
C MET A 324 40.15 38.74 -11.87
N SER A 325 39.67 39.17 -10.69
CA SER A 325 40.23 38.65 -9.44
C SER A 325 39.84 37.18 -9.25
N GLN A 326 40.71 36.39 -8.61
CA GLN A 326 40.43 34.99 -8.27
C GLN A 326 39.10 34.81 -7.52
N GLU A 327 38.74 35.79 -6.68
CA GLU A 327 37.47 35.84 -5.96
C GLU A 327 36.27 36.05 -6.90
N THR A 328 36.42 36.81 -7.99
CA THR A 328 35.39 36.98 -9.03
C THR A 328 35.23 35.73 -9.90
N VAL A 329 36.34 35.03 -10.18
CA VAL A 329 36.36 33.74 -10.89
C VAL A 329 35.67 32.66 -10.06
N PHE A 330 36.04 32.52 -8.78
CA PHE A 330 35.39 31.62 -7.82
C PHE A 330 33.87 31.88 -7.71
N LEU A 331 33.45 33.14 -7.60
CA LEU A 331 32.03 33.54 -7.54
C LEU A 331 31.22 33.34 -8.84
N ARG A 332 31.86 32.96 -9.95
CA ARG A 332 31.21 32.48 -11.19
C ARG A 332 31.10 30.95 -11.23
N HIS A 333 32.07 30.24 -10.66
CA HIS A 333 32.04 28.78 -10.57
C HIS A 333 31.01 28.33 -9.53
N VAL A 334 30.92 28.99 -8.38
CA VAL A 334 29.78 28.89 -7.45
C VAL A 334 28.45 29.10 -8.19
N GLN A 335 27.53 28.12 -8.18
CA GLN A 335 26.20 28.29 -8.78
C GLN A 335 25.44 29.40 -8.04
N GLN A 336 25.04 30.49 -8.70
CA GLN A 336 24.22 31.54 -8.11
C GLN A 336 22.72 31.14 -8.02
N TYR A 337 22.45 29.92 -7.54
CA TYR A 337 21.11 29.52 -7.16
C TYR A 337 20.71 30.24 -5.87
N ASP A 338 19.65 31.05 -5.94
CA ASP A 338 19.15 31.75 -4.77
C ASP A 338 18.33 30.83 -3.85
N TRP A 339 19.07 30.13 -2.98
CA TRP A 339 18.53 29.34 -1.87
C TRP A 339 17.69 30.16 -0.88
N GLN A 340 17.60 31.50 -0.98
CA GLN A 340 16.73 32.34 -0.14
C GLN A 340 15.36 32.56 -0.78
N SER A 341 15.25 32.94 -2.06
CA SER A 341 13.92 33.02 -2.72
C SER A 341 13.31 31.66 -3.03
N GLY A 342 14.13 30.63 -3.24
CA GLY A 342 13.66 29.26 -3.51
C GLY A 342 12.86 29.12 -4.79
N LYS A 343 13.20 29.91 -5.82
CA LYS A 343 12.69 29.72 -7.17
C LYS A 343 13.61 28.79 -7.93
N LEU A 344 13.08 27.68 -8.43
CA LEU A 344 13.85 26.72 -9.23
C LEU A 344 14.36 27.37 -10.53
N CYS A 345 15.65 27.69 -10.57
CA CYS A 345 16.35 28.10 -11.79
C CYS A 345 16.54 26.88 -12.70
N LEU A 346 15.72 26.79 -13.75
CA LEU A 346 15.82 25.73 -14.76
C LEU A 346 16.96 25.94 -15.76
N ASP A 347 17.70 27.06 -15.71
CA ASP A 347 18.72 27.37 -16.71
C ASP A 347 19.89 26.38 -16.67
N ASP A 348 20.32 25.98 -15.46
CA ASP A 348 21.33 24.93 -15.29
C ASP A 348 20.77 23.53 -15.67
N PHE A 349 19.51 23.24 -15.35
CA PHE A 349 18.85 22.01 -15.81
C PHE A 349 18.78 21.96 -17.35
N LYS A 350 18.51 23.07 -18.03
CA LYS A 350 18.41 23.16 -19.50
C LYS A 350 19.75 23.05 -20.22
N ARG A 351 20.89 23.15 -19.50
CA ARG A 351 22.22 22.82 -20.04
C ARG A 351 22.46 21.31 -20.16
N MET A 352 21.68 20.48 -19.47
CA MET A 352 21.85 19.03 -19.45
C MET A 352 21.34 18.35 -20.72
N SER A 353 21.92 17.20 -21.07
CA SER A 353 21.42 16.37 -22.17
C SER A 353 19.97 15.92 -21.93
N PRO A 354 19.15 15.73 -22.99
CA PRO A 354 17.75 15.31 -22.84
C PRO A 354 17.61 14.04 -22.00
N ALA A 355 18.45 13.05 -22.27
CA ALA A 355 18.59 11.80 -21.51
C ALA A 355 18.82 11.98 -20.00
N VAL A 356 19.66 12.94 -19.58
CA VAL A 356 19.93 13.24 -18.16
C VAL A 356 18.78 14.02 -17.52
N ARG A 357 18.20 14.98 -18.27
CA ARG A 357 17.00 15.71 -17.84
C ARG A 357 15.83 14.79 -17.56
N LEU A 358 15.58 13.84 -18.47
CA LEU A 358 14.53 12.82 -18.31
C LEU A 358 14.75 11.98 -17.05
N ALA A 359 15.97 11.52 -16.79
CA ALA A 359 16.30 10.75 -15.59
C ALA A 359 15.94 11.51 -14.30
N ARG A 360 16.40 12.76 -14.17
CA ARG A 360 16.15 13.60 -12.98
C ARG A 360 14.68 13.91 -12.76
N VAL A 361 13.93 14.18 -13.83
CA VAL A 361 12.48 14.40 -13.74
C VAL A 361 11.75 13.12 -13.31
N CYS A 362 12.17 11.95 -13.78
CA CYS A 362 11.67 10.67 -13.28
C CYS A 362 11.97 10.48 -11.79
N ASP A 363 13.19 10.75 -11.32
CA ASP A 363 13.54 10.62 -9.89
C ASP A 363 12.71 11.55 -8.99
N VAL A 364 12.50 12.80 -9.39
CA VAL A 364 11.62 13.74 -8.67
C VAL A 364 10.14 13.31 -8.73
N LEU A 365 9.65 12.78 -9.85
CA LEU A 365 8.31 12.22 -9.92
C LEU A 365 8.16 10.97 -9.04
N ASN A 366 9.19 10.13 -8.90
CA ASN A 366 9.22 9.00 -7.97
C ASN A 366 9.13 9.47 -6.51
N MET A 367 9.88 10.51 -6.14
CA MET A 367 9.78 11.17 -4.82
C MET A 367 8.35 11.61 -4.50
N LEU A 368 7.72 12.36 -5.41
CA LEU A 368 6.35 12.88 -5.23
C LEU A 368 5.32 11.73 -5.20
N THR A 369 5.47 10.73 -6.06
CA THR A 369 4.60 9.54 -6.09
C THR A 369 4.63 8.80 -4.76
N TRP A 370 5.82 8.55 -4.19
CA TRP A 370 5.95 7.85 -2.91
C TRP A 370 5.34 8.64 -1.75
N VAL A 371 5.48 9.97 -1.69
CA VAL A 371 4.79 10.81 -0.67
C VAL A 371 3.26 10.66 -0.76
N LEU A 372 2.70 10.65 -1.97
CA LEU A 372 1.25 10.49 -2.18
C LEU A 372 0.76 9.08 -1.85
N GLU A 373 1.52 8.04 -2.22
CA GLU A 373 1.24 6.63 -1.87
C GLU A 373 1.26 6.40 -0.35
N MET A 374 2.31 6.88 0.33
CA MET A 374 2.47 6.77 1.78
C MET A 374 1.29 7.42 2.52
N GLU A 375 0.84 8.60 2.08
CA GLU A 375 -0.32 9.25 2.69
C GLU A 375 -1.61 8.48 2.40
N PHE A 376 -1.89 8.14 1.14
CA PHE A 376 -3.15 7.49 0.75
C PHE A 376 -3.31 6.09 1.36
N LEU A 377 -2.26 5.26 1.39
CA LEU A 377 -2.31 3.95 2.06
C LEU A 377 -2.55 4.10 3.58
N SER A 378 -1.84 5.02 4.22
CA SER A 378 -2.01 5.29 5.66
C SER A 378 -3.38 5.90 5.95
N TRP A 379 -3.93 6.68 5.01
CA TRP A 379 -5.27 7.26 5.07
C TRP A 379 -6.36 6.18 4.97
N LEU A 380 -6.22 5.22 4.05
CA LEU A 380 -7.12 4.07 3.93
C LEU A 380 -7.15 3.30 5.25
N ASP A 381 -5.98 2.95 5.81
CA ASP A 381 -5.91 2.18 7.05
C ASP A 381 -6.47 2.92 8.27
N HIS A 382 -6.20 4.23 8.34
CA HIS A 382 -6.75 5.12 9.37
C HIS A 382 -8.28 5.27 9.30
N ASN A 383 -8.91 5.07 8.15
CA ASN A 383 -10.34 5.32 7.93
C ASN A 383 -11.13 4.06 7.51
N ARG A 384 -10.51 2.87 7.46
CA ARG A 384 -11.11 1.56 7.10
C ARG A 384 -12.37 1.12 7.89
N LEU A 385 -12.76 1.87 8.94
CA LEU A 385 -13.96 1.65 9.76
C LEU A 385 -14.88 2.89 9.85
N ARG A 386 -14.47 4.01 9.24
CA ARG A 386 -15.10 5.34 9.31
C ARG A 386 -15.00 6.01 7.93
N GLN A 387 -15.90 5.58 7.06
CA GLN A 387 -16.14 6.19 5.76
C GLN A 387 -17.65 6.21 5.56
N SER A 388 -18.25 7.37 5.76
CA SER A 388 -19.47 7.76 5.02
C SER A 388 -19.07 8.60 3.81
N GLU A 389 -19.92 8.66 2.79
CA GLU A 389 -19.64 9.41 1.54
C GLU A 389 -19.31 10.89 1.79
N SER A 390 -19.89 11.48 2.86
CA SER A 390 -19.65 12.85 3.31
C SER A 390 -18.42 13.03 4.20
N GLU A 391 -17.77 11.97 4.69
CA GLU A 391 -16.50 12.04 5.44
C GLU A 391 -15.29 12.14 4.50
N MET A 392 -15.39 11.54 3.31
CA MET A 392 -14.25 11.37 2.39
C MET A 392 -13.73 12.70 1.81
N PHE A 393 -14.62 13.66 1.59
CA PHE A 393 -14.32 14.95 0.98
C PHE A 393 -14.12 16.11 1.97
N GLN A 394 -14.16 15.85 3.28
CA GLN A 394 -13.93 16.89 4.30
C GLN A 394 -12.47 17.35 4.25
N GLU A 395 -12.24 18.67 4.07
CA GLU A 395 -10.93 19.25 3.77
C GLU A 395 -9.82 18.86 4.78
N ASN A 396 -10.16 18.84 6.07
CA ASN A 396 -9.27 18.45 7.16
C ASN A 396 -8.85 16.96 7.11
N SER A 397 -9.64 16.09 6.50
CA SER A 397 -9.42 14.64 6.40
C SER A 397 -9.42 14.10 4.97
N ARG A 398 -9.26 14.94 3.95
CA ARG A 398 -9.16 14.54 2.53
C ARG A 398 -7.75 14.05 2.22
N SER A 399 -7.58 12.90 1.57
CA SER A 399 -6.24 12.43 1.16
C SER A 399 -5.56 13.41 0.19
N PHE A 400 -4.24 13.48 0.25
CA PHE A 400 -3.40 14.26 -0.67
C PHE A 400 -3.64 13.88 -2.13
N ALA A 401 -3.91 12.60 -2.43
CA ALA A 401 -4.21 12.15 -3.79
C ALA A 401 -5.43 12.89 -4.37
N TRP A 402 -6.54 12.99 -3.63
CA TRP A 402 -7.73 13.73 -4.11
C TRP A 402 -7.53 15.24 -4.17
N ILE A 403 -6.60 15.80 -3.40
CA ILE A 403 -6.27 17.23 -3.41
C ILE A 403 -5.44 17.55 -4.67
N VAL A 404 -4.33 16.84 -4.88
CA VAL A 404 -3.39 17.07 -5.98
C VAL A 404 -4.01 16.70 -7.35
N PHE A 405 -4.74 15.58 -7.43
CA PHE A 405 -5.49 15.25 -8.65
C PHE A 405 -6.79 16.07 -8.82
N GLY A 406 -7.09 17.01 -7.92
CA GLY A 406 -8.28 17.87 -8.00
C GLY A 406 -9.62 17.13 -7.88
N MET A 407 -9.63 15.85 -7.50
CA MET A 407 -10.82 14.99 -7.53
C MET A 407 -11.89 15.47 -6.54
N SER A 408 -13.10 15.69 -7.03
CA SER A 408 -14.31 16.00 -6.27
C SER A 408 -15.33 14.87 -6.40
N ALA A 409 -16.40 14.87 -5.61
CA ALA A 409 -17.48 13.88 -5.68
C ALA A 409 -18.09 13.73 -7.10
N GLY A 410 -18.17 14.83 -7.87
CA GLY A 410 -18.68 14.84 -9.24
C GLY A 410 -17.61 14.72 -10.34
N THR A 411 -16.34 14.98 -10.04
CA THR A 411 -15.27 15.12 -11.04
C THR A 411 -14.05 14.25 -10.67
N ARG A 412 -13.80 13.19 -11.45
CA ARG A 412 -12.58 12.36 -11.35
C ARG A 412 -11.54 12.68 -12.43
N LEU A 413 -12.00 12.95 -13.65
CA LEU A 413 -11.18 13.17 -14.84
C LEU A 413 -10.77 14.66 -14.98
N THR A 414 -9.88 15.11 -14.12
CA THR A 414 -9.25 16.43 -14.19
C THR A 414 -8.13 16.47 -15.24
N ASP A 415 -7.62 17.66 -15.58
CA ASP A 415 -6.65 17.79 -16.67
C ASP A 415 -5.27 17.18 -16.33
N ILE A 416 -4.80 17.32 -15.09
CA ILE A 416 -3.61 16.60 -14.58
C ILE A 416 -3.77 15.07 -14.70
N VAL A 417 -4.97 14.54 -14.46
CA VAL A 417 -5.27 13.10 -14.60
C VAL A 417 -5.23 12.68 -16.07
N LYS A 418 -5.84 13.46 -16.99
CA LYS A 418 -5.74 13.22 -18.44
C LYS A 418 -4.29 13.28 -18.93
N GLN A 419 -3.49 14.19 -18.40
CA GLN A 419 -2.09 14.39 -18.77
C GLN A 419 -1.22 13.23 -18.31
N ILE A 420 -1.36 12.76 -17.07
CA ILE A 420 -0.67 11.55 -16.58
C ILE A 420 -1.06 10.32 -17.43
N MET A 421 -2.33 10.17 -17.79
CA MET A 421 -2.82 9.11 -18.68
C MET A 421 -2.27 9.22 -20.11
N ARG A 422 -2.13 10.45 -20.64
CA ARG A 422 -1.49 10.75 -21.93
C ARG A 422 -0.01 10.36 -21.90
N LEU A 423 0.73 10.80 -20.89
CA LEU A 423 2.15 10.53 -20.73
C LEU A 423 2.43 9.04 -20.56
N TYR A 424 1.60 8.30 -19.83
CA TYR A 424 1.71 6.83 -19.79
C TYR A 424 1.51 6.20 -21.17
N GLY A 425 0.49 6.64 -21.93
CA GLY A 425 0.26 6.19 -23.30
C GLY A 425 1.42 6.49 -24.26
N GLN A 426 2.07 7.65 -24.10
CA GLN A 426 3.24 8.07 -24.88
C GLN A 426 4.51 7.31 -24.48
N ALA A 427 4.77 7.15 -23.18
CA ALA A 427 5.90 6.39 -22.65
C ALA A 427 5.87 4.94 -23.14
N VAL A 428 4.69 4.30 -23.13
CA VAL A 428 4.49 2.97 -23.69
C VAL A 428 4.69 2.96 -25.21
N ALA A 429 4.18 3.96 -25.94
CA ALA A 429 4.34 4.04 -27.40
C ALA A 429 5.82 4.15 -27.83
N LYS A 430 6.62 4.87 -27.03
CA LYS A 430 8.08 5.04 -27.18
C LYS A 430 8.92 3.96 -26.47
N SER A 431 8.32 2.90 -25.92
CA SER A 431 9.01 1.81 -25.22
C SER A 431 9.93 2.26 -24.07
N MET A 432 9.49 3.24 -23.27
CA MET A 432 10.24 3.80 -22.13
C MET A 432 10.79 2.72 -21.19
N TYR A 433 12.04 2.93 -20.73
CA TYR A 433 12.71 2.03 -19.77
C TYR A 433 11.78 1.63 -18.61
N PRO A 434 11.59 0.32 -18.30
CA PRO A 434 10.49 -0.15 -17.45
C PRO A 434 10.38 0.49 -16.07
N GLU A 435 11.51 0.81 -15.42
CA GLU A 435 11.51 1.44 -14.10
C GLU A 435 10.95 2.88 -14.13
N ARG A 436 11.19 3.61 -15.23
CA ARG A 436 10.63 4.96 -15.46
C ARG A 436 9.15 4.88 -15.82
N GLN A 437 8.78 3.95 -16.71
CA GLN A 437 7.37 3.70 -17.06
C GLN A 437 6.53 3.33 -15.82
N ARG A 438 7.12 2.58 -14.88
CA ARG A 438 6.49 2.18 -13.61
C ARG A 438 6.13 3.36 -12.70
N ILE A 439 6.77 4.52 -12.81
CA ILE A 439 6.41 5.72 -12.04
C ILE A 439 5.06 6.27 -12.52
N LEU A 440 4.91 6.43 -13.84
CA LEU A 440 3.63 6.80 -14.46
C LEU A 440 2.55 5.75 -14.20
N GLN A 441 2.91 4.47 -14.22
CA GLN A 441 2.00 3.38 -13.87
C GLN A 441 1.49 3.49 -12.42
N ARG A 442 2.39 3.73 -11.45
CA ARG A 442 2.03 3.92 -10.04
C ARG A 442 1.11 5.13 -9.83
N LEU A 443 1.37 6.24 -10.54
CA LEU A 443 0.46 7.40 -10.54
C LEU A 443 -0.93 7.05 -11.10
N VAL A 444 -1.02 6.31 -12.21
CA VAL A 444 -2.29 5.81 -12.76
C VAL A 444 -3.00 4.86 -11.76
N SER A 445 -2.26 3.93 -11.14
CA SER A 445 -2.79 3.01 -10.14
C SER A 445 -3.31 3.75 -8.90
N LEU A 446 -2.63 4.81 -8.45
CA LEU A 446 -3.09 5.67 -7.36
C LEU A 446 -4.35 6.47 -7.76
N ILE A 447 -4.37 7.06 -8.96
CA ILE A 447 -5.54 7.76 -9.53
C ILE A 447 -6.77 6.84 -9.57
N VAL A 448 -6.60 5.62 -10.06
CA VAL A 448 -7.69 4.66 -10.26
C VAL A 448 -8.23 4.13 -8.92
N GLU A 449 -7.38 3.84 -7.93
CA GLU A 449 -7.86 3.43 -6.59
C GLU A 449 -8.40 4.61 -5.76
N ALA A 450 -7.86 5.82 -5.92
CA ALA A 450 -8.40 7.02 -5.29
C ALA A 450 -9.83 7.31 -5.79
N SER A 451 -10.08 7.15 -7.10
CA SER A 451 -11.43 7.21 -7.68
C SER A 451 -12.32 6.06 -7.19
N ASN A 452 -11.83 4.82 -7.23
CA ASN A 452 -12.57 3.63 -6.81
C ASN A 452 -13.03 3.71 -5.34
N THR A 453 -12.13 4.14 -4.44
CA THR A 453 -12.44 4.38 -3.02
C THR A 453 -13.53 5.43 -2.87
N ALA A 454 -13.42 6.55 -3.60
CA ALA A 454 -14.39 7.65 -3.55
C ALA A 454 -15.75 7.33 -4.21
N ASP A 455 -15.84 6.21 -4.94
CA ASP A 455 -17.04 5.68 -5.59
C ASP A 455 -17.78 4.61 -4.73
N LEU A 456 -17.23 4.23 -3.57
CA LEU A 456 -17.76 3.16 -2.73
C LEU A 456 -19.14 3.50 -2.16
N LYS A 457 -20.11 2.62 -2.42
CA LYS A 457 -21.52 2.85 -2.05
C LYS A 457 -21.85 2.24 -0.69
N TYR A 458 -22.33 3.09 0.21
CA TYR A 458 -22.81 2.71 1.53
C TYR A 458 -24.34 2.58 1.50
N LYS A 459 -24.86 1.43 1.94
CA LYS A 459 -26.31 1.21 2.14
C LYS A 459 -26.53 0.55 3.49
N ASP A 460 -27.48 1.07 4.26
CA ASP A 460 -27.84 0.55 5.59
C ASP A 460 -26.66 0.59 6.58
N ASN A 461 -25.83 1.64 6.49
CA ASN A 461 -24.55 1.78 7.19
C ASN A 461 -23.56 0.62 6.95
N ALA A 462 -23.63 -0.02 5.78
CA ALA A 462 -22.71 -1.07 5.33
C ALA A 462 -22.21 -0.81 3.90
N VAL A 463 -20.91 -1.03 3.67
CA VAL A 463 -20.27 -0.84 2.36
C VAL A 463 -20.62 -2.00 1.41
N ILE A 464 -20.82 -1.67 0.14
CA ILE A 464 -20.86 -2.64 -0.96
C ILE A 464 -19.44 -2.74 -1.51
N TYR A 465 -18.77 -3.88 -1.34
CA TYR A 465 -17.39 -4.10 -1.78
C TYR A 465 -17.18 -5.58 -2.17
N PRO A 466 -16.31 -5.91 -3.14
CA PRO A 466 -15.74 -5.01 -4.14
C PRO A 466 -16.80 -4.51 -5.13
N SER A 467 -16.76 -3.22 -5.44
CA SER A 467 -17.64 -2.60 -6.44
C SER A 467 -16.91 -1.49 -7.18
N LEU A 468 -16.99 -1.49 -8.51
CA LEU A 468 -16.46 -0.42 -9.34
C LEU A 468 -17.59 0.58 -9.62
N GLY A 469 -17.40 1.85 -9.30
CA GLY A 469 -18.43 2.88 -9.50
C GLY A 469 -18.48 3.43 -10.92
N PRO A 470 -19.53 4.23 -11.22
CA PRO A 470 -19.75 4.76 -12.57
C PRO A 470 -18.68 5.78 -12.97
N GLN A 471 -18.19 6.61 -12.03
CA GLN A 471 -17.16 7.60 -12.34
C GLN A 471 -15.80 6.94 -12.56
N THR A 472 -15.50 5.89 -11.79
CA THR A 472 -14.27 5.10 -11.97
C THR A 472 -14.30 4.27 -13.26
N ARG A 473 -15.47 3.79 -13.70
CA ARG A 473 -15.63 3.19 -15.03
C ARG A 473 -15.42 4.20 -16.15
N LEU A 474 -16.02 5.38 -16.07
CA LEU A 474 -15.79 6.46 -17.05
C LEU A 474 -14.31 6.86 -17.08
N LEU A 475 -13.64 6.95 -15.92
CA LEU A 475 -12.21 7.21 -15.81
C LEU A 475 -11.36 6.15 -16.52
N ILE A 476 -11.71 4.87 -16.40
CA ILE A 476 -11.01 3.76 -17.08
C ILE A 476 -11.32 3.74 -18.59
N GLU A 477 -12.55 4.04 -19.00
CA GLU A 477 -12.93 4.15 -20.42
C GLU A 477 -12.18 5.31 -21.11
N GLU A 478 -12.10 6.48 -20.47
CA GLU A 478 -11.34 7.62 -20.98
C GLU A 478 -9.83 7.37 -20.95
N PHE A 479 -9.30 6.69 -19.94
CA PHE A 479 -7.91 6.22 -19.95
C PHE A 479 -7.65 5.30 -21.15
N PHE A 480 -8.54 4.35 -21.43
CA PHE A 480 -8.41 3.48 -22.61
C PHE A 480 -8.46 4.27 -23.93
N LYS A 481 -9.34 5.27 -24.05
CA LYS A 481 -9.39 6.17 -25.23
C LYS A 481 -8.10 6.96 -25.41
N ILE A 482 -7.52 7.48 -24.33
CA ILE A 482 -6.25 8.22 -24.31
C ILE A 482 -5.07 7.29 -24.64
N PHE A 483 -5.04 6.08 -24.08
CA PHE A 483 -4.03 5.08 -24.39
C PHE A 483 -4.08 4.69 -25.88
N LYS A 484 -5.29 4.43 -26.40
CA LYS A 484 -5.53 4.08 -27.80
C LYS A 484 -5.19 5.21 -28.77
N SER A 485 -5.35 6.47 -28.39
CA SER A 485 -5.09 7.60 -29.31
C SER A 485 -3.60 7.71 -29.69
N HIS A 486 -2.71 7.22 -28.82
CA HIS A 486 -1.26 7.10 -29.03
C HIS A 486 -0.89 5.72 -29.59
N ASN A 487 -1.37 4.64 -28.95
CA ASN A 487 -1.07 3.25 -29.33
C ASN A 487 -2.08 2.74 -30.38
N ARG A 488 -2.12 3.41 -31.53
CA ARG A 488 -2.93 2.97 -32.69
C ARG A 488 -2.24 1.80 -33.40
N LYS A 489 -3.03 0.92 -33.98
CA LYS A 489 -2.63 -0.20 -34.84
C LYS A 489 -1.80 -1.32 -34.18
N LYS A 490 -0.81 -1.03 -33.33
CA LYS A 490 0.05 -2.03 -32.66
C LYS A 490 -0.68 -2.90 -31.63
N ILE A 491 -1.09 -4.12 -31.96
CA ILE A 491 -1.72 -5.07 -31.01
C ILE A 491 -0.73 -5.58 -29.97
N SER A 492 0.52 -5.85 -30.38
CA SER A 492 1.61 -6.31 -29.54
C SER A 492 1.85 -5.40 -28.33
N THR A 493 1.61 -4.09 -28.47
CA THR A 493 1.65 -3.12 -27.37
C THR A 493 0.55 -3.40 -26.34
N TYR A 494 -0.69 -3.68 -26.73
CA TYR A 494 -1.76 -4.04 -25.77
C TYR A 494 -1.47 -5.37 -25.08
N LEU A 495 -0.99 -6.37 -25.84
CA LEU A 495 -0.62 -7.68 -25.29
C LEU A 495 0.51 -7.58 -24.24
N LYS A 496 1.48 -6.68 -24.45
CA LYS A 496 2.58 -6.41 -23.50
C LYS A 496 2.13 -5.54 -22.32
N THR A 497 1.34 -4.50 -22.54
CA THR A 497 1.02 -3.48 -21.53
C THR A 497 -0.16 -3.85 -20.62
N ILE A 498 -1.20 -4.54 -21.12
CA ILE A 498 -2.36 -4.89 -20.28
C ILE A 498 -1.94 -5.73 -19.06
N PRO A 499 -1.07 -6.76 -19.16
CA PRO A 499 -0.57 -7.50 -17.99
C PRO A 499 0.25 -6.68 -17.00
N GLN A 500 0.88 -5.57 -17.42
CA GLN A 500 1.74 -4.74 -16.57
C GLN A 500 0.97 -3.88 -15.57
N LEU A 501 -0.25 -3.43 -15.93
CA LEU A 501 -1.11 -2.58 -15.09
C LEU A 501 -1.40 -3.27 -13.74
N ASP A 502 -1.19 -2.59 -12.61
CA ASP A 502 -1.17 -3.24 -11.27
C ASP A 502 -2.51 -3.85 -10.86
N HIS A 503 -3.61 -3.11 -11.07
CA HIS A 503 -4.94 -3.43 -10.56
C HIS A 503 -5.65 -4.49 -11.42
N PRO A 504 -6.09 -5.64 -10.86
CA PRO A 504 -6.82 -6.66 -11.62
C PRO A 504 -8.11 -6.12 -12.27
N TYR A 505 -8.81 -5.19 -11.60
CA TYR A 505 -10.02 -4.57 -12.15
C TYR A 505 -9.74 -3.51 -13.22
N LEU A 506 -8.58 -2.86 -13.19
CA LEU A 506 -8.13 -2.04 -14.31
C LEU A 506 -7.82 -2.93 -15.51
N ARG A 507 -7.13 -4.06 -15.30
CA ARG A 507 -6.79 -5.03 -16.36
C ARG A 507 -8.00 -5.62 -17.06
N PHE A 508 -8.99 -6.17 -16.34
CA PHE A 508 -10.13 -6.79 -17.02
C PHE A 508 -11.03 -5.77 -17.72
N GLU A 509 -11.21 -4.54 -17.20
CA GLU A 509 -11.93 -3.48 -17.90
C GLU A 509 -11.12 -3.00 -19.13
N PHE A 510 -9.78 -2.88 -19.06
CA PHE A 510 -8.94 -2.58 -20.23
C PHE A 510 -9.03 -3.66 -21.31
N THR A 511 -8.99 -4.95 -20.93
CA THR A 511 -9.22 -6.06 -21.86
C THR A 511 -10.62 -6.00 -22.47
N ASP A 512 -11.66 -5.68 -21.68
CA ASP A 512 -13.02 -5.54 -22.21
C ASP A 512 -13.12 -4.37 -23.22
N HIS A 513 -12.50 -3.22 -22.92
CA HIS A 513 -12.42 -2.09 -23.87
C HIS A 513 -11.58 -2.40 -25.12
N PHE A 514 -10.49 -3.17 -24.99
CA PHE A 514 -9.68 -3.64 -26.12
C PHE A 514 -10.47 -4.61 -27.01
N LEU A 515 -11.09 -5.63 -26.43
CA LEU A 515 -11.86 -6.63 -27.17
C LEU A 515 -13.11 -6.02 -27.83
N LYS A 516 -13.74 -5.00 -27.22
CA LYS A 516 -14.80 -4.17 -27.85
C LYS A 516 -14.36 -3.44 -29.12
N LEU A 517 -13.06 -3.39 -29.47
CA LEU A 517 -12.63 -2.89 -30.78
C LEU A 517 -12.88 -3.90 -31.90
N PHE A 518 -12.93 -5.18 -31.58
CA PHE A 518 -13.13 -6.30 -32.49
C PHE A 518 -14.59 -6.82 -32.39
N PHE A 519 -14.79 -8.14 -32.40
CA PHE A 519 -16.13 -8.76 -32.44
C PHE A 519 -16.84 -8.87 -31.08
N PHE A 520 -16.28 -8.31 -30.00
CA PHE A 520 -16.76 -8.51 -28.62
C PHE A 520 -18.02 -7.68 -28.28
N PRO A 521 -18.97 -8.20 -27.46
CA PRO A 521 -20.21 -7.49 -27.12
C PRO A 521 -19.98 -6.19 -26.35
N LYS A 522 -20.55 -5.09 -26.87
CA LYS A 522 -20.46 -3.75 -26.28
C LYS A 522 -21.50 -3.45 -25.19
N LYS A 523 -22.57 -4.25 -25.09
CA LYS A 523 -23.75 -3.95 -24.23
C LYS A 523 -23.68 -4.49 -22.79
N THR A 524 -22.70 -5.32 -22.46
CA THR A 524 -22.61 -6.03 -21.18
C THR A 524 -21.28 -5.75 -20.51
N ASP A 525 -21.29 -5.47 -19.21
CA ASP A 525 -20.10 -5.41 -18.35
C ASP A 525 -19.27 -6.71 -18.43
N PHE A 526 -17.97 -6.63 -18.19
CA PHE A 526 -17.13 -7.83 -18.08
C PHE A 526 -17.48 -8.68 -16.85
N GLY A 527 -17.51 -10.01 -17.05
CA GLY A 527 -17.73 -10.99 -15.99
C GLY A 527 -18.00 -12.40 -16.54
N PRO A 528 -18.11 -13.42 -15.68
CA PRO A 528 -18.28 -14.82 -16.08
C PRO A 528 -19.48 -15.07 -17.00
N GLU A 529 -20.60 -14.38 -16.80
CA GLU A 529 -21.78 -14.48 -17.67
C GLU A 529 -21.49 -14.03 -19.12
N LYS A 530 -20.72 -12.94 -19.29
CA LYS A 530 -20.32 -12.46 -20.61
C LYS A 530 -19.45 -13.49 -21.33
N VAL A 531 -18.46 -14.05 -20.62
CA VAL A 531 -17.59 -15.11 -21.15
C VAL A 531 -18.38 -16.37 -21.53
N VAL A 532 -19.37 -16.78 -20.72
CA VAL A 532 -20.30 -17.87 -21.08
C VAL A 532 -21.11 -17.54 -22.34
N GLY A 533 -21.57 -16.30 -22.50
CA GLY A 533 -22.26 -15.83 -23.71
C GLY A 533 -21.39 -15.96 -24.96
N GLU A 534 -20.11 -15.61 -24.87
CA GLU A 534 -19.16 -15.63 -25.99
C GLU A 534 -18.83 -17.04 -26.48
N PHE A 535 -18.57 -17.98 -25.56
CA PHE A 535 -18.38 -19.37 -25.94
C PHE A 535 -19.66 -20.04 -26.46
N ARG A 536 -20.86 -19.61 -26.02
CA ARG A 536 -22.14 -20.04 -26.61
C ARG A 536 -22.33 -19.50 -28.03
N ALA A 537 -21.96 -18.25 -28.26
CA ALA A 537 -22.08 -17.58 -29.57
C ALA A 537 -20.91 -17.86 -30.53
N ARG A 538 -19.87 -18.56 -30.07
CA ARG A 538 -18.69 -18.97 -30.85
C ARG A 538 -17.95 -17.81 -31.54
N GLN A 539 -17.93 -16.62 -30.94
CA GLN A 539 -17.32 -15.43 -31.55
C GLN A 539 -15.83 -15.63 -31.88
N TRP A 540 -15.12 -16.48 -31.13
CA TRP A 540 -13.72 -16.84 -31.35
C TRP A 540 -13.43 -17.42 -32.75
N ILE A 541 -14.43 -18.01 -33.44
CA ILE A 541 -14.27 -18.54 -34.81
C ILE A 541 -13.98 -17.41 -35.83
N LYS A 542 -14.38 -16.17 -35.54
CA LYS A 542 -14.16 -15.00 -36.42
C LYS A 542 -12.73 -14.50 -36.46
N TYR A 543 -11.87 -14.98 -35.56
CA TYR A 543 -10.45 -14.66 -35.52
C TYR A 543 -9.68 -15.78 -36.22
N LYS A 544 -8.68 -15.41 -37.01
CA LYS A 544 -7.73 -16.33 -37.64
C LYS A 544 -6.88 -17.06 -36.60
N LEU A 545 -6.32 -18.21 -36.97
CA LEU A 545 -5.23 -18.84 -36.21
C LEU A 545 -3.96 -17.99 -36.32
N LYS A 546 -3.09 -18.08 -35.31
CA LYS A 546 -1.81 -17.35 -35.29
C LYS A 546 -0.88 -17.72 -36.46
N SER A 547 -1.00 -18.95 -36.98
CA SER A 547 -0.30 -19.42 -38.19
C SER A 547 -0.92 -18.97 -39.53
N GLU A 548 -2.01 -18.20 -39.51
CA GLU A 548 -2.69 -17.63 -40.69
C GLU A 548 -2.53 -16.09 -40.77
N ILE A 549 -1.69 -15.54 -39.88
CA ILE A 549 -1.33 -14.13 -39.79
C ILE A 549 0.16 -14.03 -40.14
N GLU A 550 0.53 -13.05 -40.95
CA GLU A 550 1.93 -12.78 -41.30
C GLU A 550 2.63 -12.13 -40.10
N ASP A 551 3.87 -12.50 -39.78
CA ASP A 551 4.55 -12.07 -38.54
C ASP A 551 4.72 -10.52 -38.42
N ASP A 552 4.62 -9.80 -39.55
CA ASP A 552 4.67 -8.33 -39.62
C ASP A 552 3.28 -7.65 -39.42
N ASP A 553 2.16 -8.38 -39.46
CA ASP A 553 0.80 -7.83 -39.34
C ASP A 553 0.33 -7.71 -37.87
N ASP A 554 0.88 -6.71 -37.18
CA ASP A 554 0.48 -6.35 -35.81
C ASP A 554 -0.92 -5.69 -35.72
N GLU A 555 -1.73 -5.67 -36.80
CA GLU A 555 -3.10 -5.15 -36.80
C GLU A 555 -4.19 -6.25 -36.68
N GLN A 556 -3.83 -7.53 -36.79
CA GLN A 556 -4.77 -8.66 -36.63
C GLN A 556 -4.61 -9.39 -35.30
N LEU A 557 -5.69 -9.47 -34.50
CA LEU A 557 -5.71 -10.25 -33.27
C LEU A 557 -5.90 -11.74 -33.58
N SER A 558 -4.94 -12.59 -33.20
CA SER A 558 -5.07 -14.05 -33.34
C SER A 558 -6.14 -14.63 -32.41
N ARG A 559 -6.69 -15.79 -32.78
CA ARG A 559 -7.65 -16.56 -31.97
C ARG A 559 -7.05 -16.99 -30.64
N GLU A 560 -5.77 -17.34 -30.65
CA GLU A 560 -4.97 -17.79 -29.52
C GLU A 560 -4.76 -16.63 -28.52
N ASP A 561 -4.29 -15.48 -28.99
CA ASP A 561 -4.09 -14.30 -28.15
C ASP A 561 -5.44 -13.74 -27.63
N TYR A 562 -6.52 -13.81 -28.43
CA TYR A 562 -7.88 -13.48 -28.00
C TYR A 562 -8.36 -14.39 -26.84
N LEU A 563 -8.15 -15.70 -26.94
CA LEU A 563 -8.52 -16.66 -25.89
C LEU A 563 -7.63 -16.52 -24.64
N ALA A 564 -6.34 -16.21 -24.80
CA ALA A 564 -5.41 -15.95 -23.70
C ALA A 564 -5.76 -14.65 -22.94
N LEU A 565 -6.11 -13.58 -23.67
CA LEU A 565 -6.61 -12.32 -23.08
C LEU A 565 -7.90 -12.54 -22.28
N LEU A 566 -8.86 -13.28 -22.83
CA LEU A 566 -10.11 -13.59 -22.13
C LEU A 566 -9.89 -14.43 -20.87
N LEU A 567 -8.99 -15.41 -20.91
CA LEU A 567 -8.62 -16.21 -19.74
C LEU A 567 -7.94 -15.35 -18.67
N SER A 568 -7.05 -14.45 -19.08
CA SER A 568 -6.33 -13.53 -18.19
C SER A 568 -7.29 -12.53 -17.51
N ALA A 569 -8.20 -11.91 -18.28
CA ALA A 569 -9.23 -11.03 -17.73
C ALA A 569 -10.19 -11.77 -16.77
N LEU A 570 -10.49 -13.05 -17.02
CA LEU A 570 -11.30 -13.86 -16.11
C LEU A 570 -10.53 -14.25 -14.82
N LYS A 571 -9.23 -14.54 -14.92
CA LYS A 571 -8.33 -14.74 -13.76
C LYS A 571 -8.23 -13.46 -12.92
N ASP A 572 -8.19 -12.29 -13.55
CA ASP A 572 -8.17 -10.99 -12.85
C ASP A 572 -9.52 -10.61 -12.22
N TYR A 573 -10.64 -10.93 -12.87
CA TYR A 573 -11.99 -10.76 -12.28
C TYR A 573 -12.18 -11.65 -11.04
N ASP A 574 -11.71 -12.91 -11.09
CA ASP A 574 -11.64 -13.77 -9.90
C ASP A 574 -10.73 -13.15 -8.83
N LYS A 575 -9.50 -12.78 -9.16
CA LYS A 575 -8.54 -12.18 -8.21
C LYS A 575 -9.10 -10.94 -7.50
N TRP A 576 -9.83 -10.07 -8.21
CA TRP A 576 -10.44 -8.87 -7.62
C TRP A 576 -11.54 -9.19 -6.59
N LEU A 577 -12.35 -10.23 -6.83
CA LEU A 577 -13.45 -10.62 -5.95
C LEU A 577 -13.07 -11.69 -4.93
N ASN A 578 -11.97 -12.40 -5.17
CA ASN A 578 -11.60 -13.65 -4.50
C ASN A 578 -12.72 -14.70 -4.58
N LEU A 579 -13.23 -14.99 -5.79
CA LEU A 579 -14.28 -16.00 -6.00
C LEU A 579 -13.74 -17.41 -5.69
N GLY A 580 -12.47 -17.68 -6.02
CA GLY A 580 -11.79 -18.93 -5.69
C GLY A 580 -11.70 -19.15 -4.18
N GLY A 581 -11.36 -18.12 -3.39
CA GLY A 581 -11.38 -18.17 -1.94
C GLY A 581 -12.81 -18.35 -1.39
N PHE A 582 -13.78 -17.58 -1.89
CA PHE A 582 -15.19 -17.76 -1.52
C PHE A 582 -15.69 -19.18 -1.79
N TRP A 583 -15.36 -19.74 -2.95
CA TRP A 583 -15.70 -21.11 -3.31
C TRP A 583 -14.99 -22.13 -2.42
N LYS A 584 -13.69 -21.94 -2.12
CA LYS A 584 -12.95 -22.80 -1.17
C LYS A 584 -13.69 -22.87 0.16
N TYR A 585 -13.96 -21.73 0.82
CA TYR A 585 -14.63 -21.70 2.12
C TYR A 585 -16.05 -22.31 2.06
N LEU A 586 -16.78 -22.10 0.97
CA LEU A 586 -18.12 -22.68 0.78
C LEU A 586 -18.07 -24.21 0.60
N LYS A 587 -17.00 -24.76 0.01
CA LYS A 587 -16.77 -26.20 -0.15
C LYS A 587 -16.19 -26.86 1.11
N SER A 588 -15.15 -26.26 1.71
CA SER A 588 -14.40 -26.82 2.84
C SER A 588 -15.12 -26.71 4.18
N MET A 589 -16.12 -25.83 4.29
CA MET A 589 -16.84 -25.51 5.53
C MET A 589 -15.95 -24.87 6.63
N GLU A 590 -14.74 -24.44 6.27
CA GLU A 590 -13.81 -23.74 7.16
C GLU A 590 -14.37 -22.38 7.60
N LEU A 591 -13.98 -21.92 8.78
CA LEU A 591 -14.27 -20.56 9.26
C LEU A 591 -13.22 -19.58 8.74
N VAL A 592 -13.66 -18.50 8.09
CA VAL A 592 -12.76 -17.43 7.66
C VAL A 592 -12.31 -16.66 8.90
N GLN A 593 -11.00 -16.66 9.18
CA GLN A 593 -10.45 -15.87 10.28
C GLN A 593 -10.36 -14.38 9.88
N PRO A 594 -10.70 -13.44 10.77
CA PRO A 594 -10.38 -12.02 10.56
C PRO A 594 -8.87 -11.81 10.49
N LEU A 595 -8.43 -10.78 9.76
CA LEU A 595 -7.04 -10.32 9.80
C LEU A 595 -6.59 -10.04 11.24
N THR A 596 -5.35 -10.38 11.58
CA THR A 596 -4.77 -10.10 12.92
C THR A 596 -3.77 -8.96 12.85
N ALA A 597 -3.75 -8.11 13.89
CA ALA A 597 -2.78 -7.03 14.04
C ALA A 597 -2.04 -7.15 15.38
N ARG A 598 -0.81 -6.61 15.43
CA ARG A 598 -0.03 -6.50 16.67
C ARG A 598 -0.62 -5.37 17.53
N ILE A 599 -1.45 -5.72 18.51
CA ILE A 599 -2.09 -4.74 19.39
C ILE A 599 -1.06 -4.25 20.41
N SER A 600 -0.85 -2.94 20.48
CA SER A 600 -0.12 -2.33 21.60
C SER A 600 -0.98 -2.51 22.87
N PRO A 601 -0.45 -3.11 23.95
CA PRO A 601 -1.25 -3.49 25.11
C PRO A 601 -1.99 -2.26 25.68
N VAL A 602 -3.28 -2.43 25.99
CA VAL A 602 -4.14 -1.34 26.50
C VAL A 602 -3.87 -1.10 27.99
N GLY A 603 -2.61 -0.81 28.31
CA GLY A 603 -2.20 -0.24 29.58
C GLY A 603 -2.61 1.21 29.62
N ARG A 604 -3.34 1.59 30.67
CA ARG A 604 -3.77 2.97 30.94
C ARG A 604 -2.52 3.82 31.23
N VAL A 605 -1.97 4.49 30.23
CA VAL A 605 -0.88 5.46 30.42
C VAL A 605 -1.45 6.66 31.18
N VAL A 606 -1.35 6.60 32.51
CA VAL A 606 -1.58 7.74 33.37
C VAL A 606 -0.52 8.78 33.04
N ARG A 607 -0.93 9.97 32.60
CA ARG A 607 -0.06 11.14 32.54
C ARG A 607 0.22 11.59 33.97
N GLU A 608 1.19 10.97 34.65
CA GLU A 608 1.88 11.66 35.72
C GLU A 608 2.78 12.74 35.10
N ALA A 609 2.80 13.92 35.71
CA ALA A 609 3.72 14.98 35.35
C ALA A 609 5.18 14.55 35.63
N PRO A 610 6.19 15.13 34.94
CA PRO A 610 7.58 14.75 35.14
C PRO A 610 8.04 15.05 36.57
N LYS A 611 8.09 14.01 37.42
CA LYS A 611 8.81 14.04 38.69
C LYS A 611 10.30 14.15 38.39
N VAL A 612 10.94 15.20 38.91
CA VAL A 612 12.40 15.34 38.85
C VAL A 612 13.01 14.24 39.71
N PHE A 613 13.68 13.28 39.08
CA PHE A 613 14.44 12.26 39.79
C PHE A 613 15.65 12.91 40.46
N ARG A 614 15.78 12.75 41.78
CA ARG A 614 17.06 12.96 42.47
C ARG A 614 17.89 11.69 42.33
N LEU A 615 19.19 11.84 42.09
CA LEU A 615 20.08 10.67 41.97
C LEU A 615 20.15 9.89 43.28
N ASP A 616 20.07 10.59 44.41
CA ASP A 616 20.10 10.07 45.79
C ASP A 616 19.04 8.98 46.08
N ALA A 617 18.04 8.80 45.21
CA ALA A 617 16.99 7.78 45.32
C ALA A 617 17.18 6.56 44.39
N LEU A 618 18.30 6.46 43.66
CA LEU A 618 18.62 5.30 42.82
C LEU A 618 19.36 4.19 43.59
N ASP A 619 20.19 4.56 44.55
CA ASP A 619 21.07 3.63 45.29
C ASP A 619 20.28 2.67 46.20
N GLU A 620 19.18 3.11 46.81
CA GLU A 620 18.33 2.24 47.68
C GLU A 620 17.53 1.19 46.90
N ASP A 621 17.28 1.41 45.60
CA ASP A 621 16.34 0.60 44.82
C ASP A 621 17.04 -0.50 43.99
N GLU A 622 18.40 -0.51 43.95
CA GLU A 622 19.25 -1.33 43.07
C GLU A 622 18.85 -2.81 43.05
N HIS A 623 18.57 -3.38 44.22
CA HIS A 623 18.27 -4.80 44.39
C HIS A 623 16.96 -5.22 43.68
N THR A 624 16.03 -4.30 43.43
CA THR A 624 14.76 -4.59 42.76
C THR A 624 14.86 -4.57 41.23
N TRP A 625 15.93 -4.03 40.65
CA TRP A 625 16.03 -3.84 39.19
C TRP A 625 16.09 -5.16 38.42
N LYS A 626 16.71 -6.22 38.97
CA LYS A 626 16.73 -7.55 38.32
C LYS A 626 15.32 -8.14 38.19
N GLU A 627 14.49 -8.04 39.22
CA GLU A 627 13.09 -8.50 39.15
C GLU A 627 12.24 -7.61 38.23
N ARG A 628 12.41 -6.29 38.30
CA ARG A 628 11.70 -5.31 37.45
C ARG A 628 12.10 -5.39 35.96
N MET A 629 13.32 -5.82 35.64
CA MET A 629 13.75 -6.12 34.27
C MET A 629 13.20 -7.47 33.80
N ASN A 630 13.35 -8.54 34.60
CA ASN A 630 12.88 -9.88 34.24
C ASN A 630 11.36 -9.93 34.03
N THR A 631 10.58 -9.18 34.82
CA THR A 631 9.12 -9.05 34.65
C THR A 631 8.70 -8.13 33.49
N LYS A 632 9.63 -7.43 32.83
CA LYS A 632 9.38 -6.55 31.68
C LYS A 632 10.01 -7.03 30.37
N VAL A 633 10.36 -8.32 30.28
CA VAL A 633 10.54 -8.97 28.98
C VAL A 633 9.20 -8.95 28.24
N ILE A 634 9.05 -8.04 27.28
CA ILE A 634 7.85 -7.99 26.42
C ILE A 634 7.91 -9.19 25.47
N THR A 635 7.31 -10.30 25.87
CA THR A 635 7.20 -11.59 25.16
C THR A 635 6.27 -11.51 23.93
N GLY A 636 6.57 -10.56 23.04
CA GLY A 636 5.73 -10.16 21.91
C GLY A 636 4.61 -9.20 22.32
N ARG A 637 4.12 -8.42 21.34
CA ARG A 637 2.82 -7.76 21.47
C ARG A 637 1.73 -8.75 21.06
N PRO A 638 0.61 -8.87 21.81
CA PRO A 638 -0.44 -9.82 21.47
C PRO A 638 -0.99 -9.56 20.07
N LYS A 639 -1.11 -10.63 19.27
CA LYS A 639 -1.90 -10.59 18.04
C LYS A 639 -3.38 -10.63 18.41
N GLY A 640 -4.14 -9.63 18.00
CA GLY A 640 -5.59 -9.60 18.15
C GLY A 640 -6.29 -9.47 16.80
N ASN A 641 -7.50 -10.01 16.71
CA ASN A 641 -8.34 -9.91 15.52
C ASN A 641 -8.73 -8.44 15.28
N LEU A 642 -8.59 -7.97 14.04
CA LEU A 642 -9.13 -6.69 13.62
C LEU A 642 -10.67 -6.74 13.61
N PRO A 643 -11.35 -5.62 13.91
CA PRO A 643 -12.80 -5.54 13.85
C PRO A 643 -13.28 -5.74 12.41
N VAL A 644 -14.30 -6.59 12.25
CA VAL A 644 -14.88 -6.90 10.94
C VAL A 644 -15.69 -5.71 10.43
N ALA A 645 -15.39 -5.26 9.22
CA ALA A 645 -16.10 -4.16 8.57
C ALA A 645 -17.58 -4.48 8.33
N ARG A 646 -18.42 -3.42 8.31
CA ARG A 646 -19.83 -3.55 7.96
C ARG A 646 -19.99 -3.73 6.45
N ILE A 647 -19.96 -4.98 5.99
CA ILE A 647 -20.18 -5.36 4.59
C ILE A 647 -21.67 -5.63 4.31
N ASN A 648 -22.21 -5.12 3.21
CA ASN A 648 -23.60 -5.34 2.77
C ASN A 648 -23.76 -6.75 2.14
N THR A 649 -23.80 -7.77 3.00
CA THR A 649 -23.83 -9.19 2.61
C THR A 649 -24.98 -9.55 1.67
N GLY A 650 -26.14 -8.89 1.78
CA GLY A 650 -27.33 -9.21 0.97
C GLY A 650 -27.10 -9.09 -0.53
N LYS A 651 -26.63 -7.92 -1.01
CA LYS A 651 -26.32 -7.71 -2.44
C LYS A 651 -25.17 -8.59 -2.93
N ILE A 652 -24.19 -8.81 -2.06
CA ILE A 652 -22.95 -9.52 -2.39
C ILE A 652 -23.20 -11.03 -2.56
N CYS A 653 -24.01 -11.66 -1.69
CA CYS A 653 -24.42 -13.06 -1.83
C CYS A 653 -25.00 -13.37 -3.21
N VAL A 654 -25.82 -12.45 -3.76
CA VAL A 654 -26.43 -12.61 -5.09
C VAL A 654 -25.36 -12.59 -6.18
N ARG A 655 -24.44 -11.61 -6.16
CA ARG A 655 -23.36 -11.49 -7.15
C ARG A 655 -22.43 -12.71 -7.13
N TYR A 656 -21.84 -13.02 -5.97
CA TYR A 656 -20.90 -14.14 -5.83
C TYR A 656 -21.57 -15.48 -6.15
N GLY A 657 -22.84 -15.64 -5.78
CA GLY A 657 -23.64 -16.82 -6.12
C GLY A 657 -23.95 -16.96 -7.61
N ALA A 658 -24.14 -15.85 -8.34
CA ALA A 658 -24.30 -15.85 -9.79
C ALA A 658 -22.97 -16.12 -10.51
N ASP A 659 -21.90 -15.40 -10.16
CA ASP A 659 -20.57 -15.53 -10.77
C ASP A 659 -20.04 -16.97 -10.66
N VAL A 660 -20.14 -17.61 -9.48
CA VAL A 660 -19.72 -19.01 -9.29
C VAL A 660 -20.60 -19.99 -10.08
N ARG A 661 -21.90 -19.73 -10.27
CA ARG A 661 -22.76 -20.56 -11.13
C ARG A 661 -22.31 -20.48 -12.59
N GLN A 662 -22.05 -19.27 -13.09
CA GLN A 662 -21.59 -19.04 -14.47
C GLN A 662 -20.21 -19.68 -14.71
N MET A 663 -19.29 -19.63 -13.73
CA MET A 663 -18.00 -20.35 -13.79
C MET A 663 -18.17 -21.87 -13.95
N ARG A 664 -19.17 -22.49 -13.32
CA ARG A 664 -19.49 -23.92 -13.54
C ARG A 664 -20.07 -24.18 -14.93
N VAL A 665 -20.98 -23.32 -15.39
CA VAL A 665 -21.57 -23.40 -16.73
C VAL A 665 -20.50 -23.26 -17.81
N LEU A 666 -19.51 -22.38 -17.61
CA LEU A 666 -18.34 -22.24 -18.46
C LEU A 666 -17.53 -23.55 -18.51
N ARG A 667 -17.17 -24.12 -17.35
CA ARG A 667 -16.44 -25.40 -17.28
C ARG A 667 -17.17 -26.52 -18.05
N GLN A 668 -18.48 -26.67 -17.84
CA GLN A 668 -19.30 -27.67 -18.54
C GLN A 668 -19.36 -27.42 -20.05
N LEU A 669 -19.49 -26.15 -20.47
CA LEU A 669 -19.53 -25.76 -21.88
C LEU A 669 -18.19 -26.06 -22.60
N LEU A 670 -17.07 -25.74 -21.95
CA LEU A 670 -15.74 -26.00 -22.49
C LEU A 670 -15.47 -27.51 -22.58
N GLN A 671 -15.68 -28.25 -21.49
CA GLN A 671 -15.42 -29.68 -21.40
C GLN A 671 -16.28 -30.51 -22.38
N ASN A 672 -17.57 -30.18 -22.53
CA ASN A 672 -18.50 -31.00 -23.29
C ASN A 672 -18.63 -30.59 -24.77
N LYS A 673 -18.27 -29.35 -25.14
CA LYS A 673 -18.45 -28.81 -26.49
C LYS A 673 -17.18 -28.21 -27.08
N VAL A 674 -16.61 -27.17 -26.46
CA VAL A 674 -15.59 -26.32 -27.10
C VAL A 674 -14.23 -27.02 -27.25
N HIS A 675 -13.86 -27.90 -26.32
CA HIS A 675 -12.59 -28.66 -26.36
C HIS A 675 -12.45 -29.61 -27.57
N LYS A 676 -13.52 -29.81 -28.35
CA LYS A 676 -13.48 -30.54 -29.63
C LYS A 676 -13.22 -29.65 -30.85
N GLU A 677 -13.19 -28.33 -30.67
CA GLU A 677 -13.23 -27.34 -31.74
C GLU A 677 -12.06 -26.34 -31.68
N VAL A 678 -11.49 -26.12 -30.49
CA VAL A 678 -10.27 -25.32 -30.25
C VAL A 678 -9.62 -25.78 -28.95
N ASP A 679 -8.30 -25.64 -28.83
CA ASP A 679 -7.63 -25.94 -27.55
C ASP A 679 -8.09 -24.96 -26.45
N VAL A 680 -8.41 -25.54 -25.31
CA VAL A 680 -8.87 -24.88 -24.09
C VAL A 680 -8.25 -25.55 -22.86
N SER A 681 -7.12 -26.24 -23.02
CA SER A 681 -6.47 -27.01 -21.95
C SER A 681 -6.07 -26.12 -20.76
N GLU A 682 -5.57 -24.90 -21.00
CA GLU A 682 -5.35 -23.91 -19.93
C GLU A 682 -6.64 -23.50 -19.21
N TRP A 683 -7.72 -23.25 -19.97
CA TRP A 683 -9.02 -22.86 -19.41
C TRP A 683 -9.59 -23.99 -18.53
N LEU A 684 -9.52 -25.23 -19.01
CA LEU A 684 -9.94 -26.40 -18.26
C LEU A 684 -9.06 -26.62 -17.03
N THR A 685 -7.76 -26.39 -17.13
CA THR A 685 -6.82 -26.47 -15.99
C THR A 685 -7.16 -25.43 -14.93
N TYR A 686 -7.31 -24.16 -15.31
CA TYR A 686 -7.73 -23.08 -14.42
C TYR A 686 -9.09 -23.36 -13.76
N LEU A 687 -10.11 -23.74 -14.53
CA LEU A 687 -11.45 -24.01 -14.01
C LEU A 687 -11.52 -25.31 -13.20
N ASN A 688 -10.71 -26.32 -13.52
CA ASN A 688 -10.55 -27.50 -12.67
C ASN A 688 -9.96 -27.09 -11.33
N ASN A 689 -8.82 -26.38 -11.31
CA ASN A 689 -8.17 -25.93 -10.07
C ASN A 689 -9.07 -24.99 -9.25
N PHE A 690 -9.92 -24.18 -9.90
CA PHE A 690 -10.92 -23.35 -9.24
C PHE A 690 -11.96 -24.19 -8.47
N PHE A 691 -12.40 -25.35 -8.99
CA PHE A 691 -13.40 -26.21 -8.35
C PHE A 691 -12.82 -27.37 -7.51
N CYS A 692 -11.58 -27.78 -7.81
CA CYS A 692 -10.83 -28.85 -7.18
C CYS A 692 -9.85 -28.31 -6.14
N TYR A 693 -10.37 -28.10 -4.93
CA TYR A 693 -9.61 -28.44 -3.73
C TYR A 693 -10.00 -29.85 -3.29
N GLU A 694 -9.02 -30.70 -3.03
CA GLU A 694 -9.16 -31.87 -2.14
C GLU A 694 -9.06 -31.40 -0.67
#